data_AF-A0A2V1AMB3-F1
#
_entry.id   AF-A0A2V1AMB3-F1
#
_cell.length_a   1.000
_cell.length_b   1.000
_cell.length_c   1.000
_cell.angle_alpha   90.00
_cell.angle_beta   90.00
_cell.angle_gamma   90.00
#
_symmetry.space_group_name_H-M   'P 1'
#
loop_
_entity.id
_entity.type
_entity.pdbx_description
1 polymer ?
#
loop_
_entity_poly.entity_id
_entity_poly.type
_entity_poly.pdbx_seq_one_letter_code
_entity_poly.pdbx_strand_id
1 'polypeptide(L)'
;MDTSATPAVKEEEDENTIVPSSPAPPSIVEENASGSPDKEKAPAEDGEQDKKKRKTATKASRKPSEEVLQRRREGRIKAAATIAQNLKKTGIGRFEEHNGFKLTAVKTVPLINQKNYYADYLKKDEQATLIRNWRNEKVSGVSSVKGPKSAGSDKKTEEDDEDDEDDDNDDNDNDDNDDEDNENATGDQPRVKVKMGHDTIVIQPGSSFIRLGRATDSTPVAVPAVVAYKRKDGVVDKHEKTPLRTETEDGEYDFGTHFDEMKAVVTKDFKARMRYYKRRVQPNSRESAADFNRKQTGEPISEHNEPSTRNWLSRDDELLEKHEFIAGSKALDIPISDSFSQWHHRFPIVNGTFNQSTKDYSSPQELFGDIIRLTQAALEQINVGKSPQELANLKCLLVIPDLYDKAYVETWCDLLLHSVCFGKVGIIQEAVAATFGAGASSACVVDVGSEITTISCVDEGMIINDSRIRLDYGGKQVTEALTKLLLQQQFPYRDIDLSSFNDDWQLAETIKHNYATFNDADIAVQLYDFYKRKPGKETEKFLFKVFDEVMLAPLGLFYPDLFEIAKEHRERPLLPESFDQYTGEPNNPYSKAHENLQFGSAYSDMTDEALLVKLAEEKANSKQASAPKALNTQGQIDTSSPVTAPLDKAIIESITNAGISTDFGKAKKLYDNLLVVGGGLAKIDNFDVLLNDRINIWRPKFLSTSTLDDVLVYVSKEKDKMDNRRKQMIEDAKKKKAGSSSIDEVELTEDELATIHNDTQLYVDLDRADGLSDQGQVVAINVLPPPKDYDPRELTWKGAGVFGRLKVASEMWITAEDWELLNSRTLYYKSLFNY
;
A
#
# COMPACT_ATOMS: atom_id res chain seq x y z
N MET A 1 25.31 -8.97 45.84
CA MET A 1 26.49 -8.16 46.20
C MET A 1 26.23 -6.71 45.75
N ASP A 2 25.24 -6.00 46.28
CA ASP A 2 24.87 -5.67 47.68
C ASP A 2 25.44 -4.27 48.04
N THR A 3 24.74 -3.35 48.70
CA THR A 3 23.38 -3.40 49.29
C THR A 3 22.74 -2.01 49.37
N SER A 4 21.44 -1.98 49.68
CA SER A 4 20.65 -0.80 50.07
C SER A 4 21.07 -0.18 51.42
N ALA A 5 20.62 1.06 51.71
CA ALA A 5 19.72 1.36 52.86
C ALA A 5 19.43 2.87 53.08
N THR A 6 18.28 3.16 53.70
CA THR A 6 17.79 4.49 54.15
C THR A 6 18.23 4.80 55.60
N PRO A 7 18.20 6.08 56.02
CA PRO A 7 17.25 6.51 57.09
C PRO A 7 16.56 7.85 56.73
N ALA A 8 15.32 8.19 57.13
CA ALA A 8 14.50 8.05 58.36
C ALA A 8 14.46 9.35 59.20
N VAL A 9 13.28 9.70 59.74
CA VAL A 9 12.95 11.01 60.39
C VAL A 9 12.10 10.80 61.66
N LYS A 10 12.21 11.75 62.60
CA LYS A 10 11.54 11.91 63.92
C LYS A 10 11.31 13.42 64.13
N GLU A 11 10.41 13.97 64.96
CA GLU A 11 9.15 13.53 65.64
C GLU A 11 8.48 14.81 66.25
N GLU A 12 7.45 14.67 67.11
CA GLU A 12 6.79 15.72 67.95
C GLU A 12 5.90 16.75 67.17
N GLU A 13 4.59 17.00 67.43
CA GLU A 13 3.72 17.21 68.62
C GLU A 13 3.63 18.69 69.11
N ASP A 14 2.48 19.28 69.52
CA ASP A 14 1.10 19.29 68.95
C ASP A 14 0.49 20.74 69.04
N GLU A 15 -0.63 21.19 69.67
CA GLU A 15 -1.76 20.62 70.44
C GLU A 15 -2.98 21.62 70.44
N ASN A 16 -4.25 21.12 70.36
CA ASN A 16 -5.53 21.77 70.73
C ASN A 16 -5.96 23.11 70.01
N THR A 17 -7.21 23.62 70.03
CA THR A 17 -8.45 23.36 70.84
C THR A 17 -9.77 23.55 70.03
N ILE A 18 -10.95 23.38 70.67
CA ILE A 18 -12.32 23.19 70.12
C ILE A 18 -13.15 24.50 69.97
N VAL A 19 -14.10 24.57 69.00
CA VAL A 19 -15.22 25.55 68.94
C VAL A 19 -16.52 24.92 68.34
N PRO A 20 -17.75 25.21 68.85
CA PRO A 20 -19.01 24.68 68.29
C PRO A 20 -20.01 25.70 67.67
N SER A 21 -20.84 25.19 66.73
CA SER A 21 -22.25 25.55 66.39
C SER A 21 -22.71 26.99 66.01
N SER A 22 -23.07 27.16 64.72
CA SER A 22 -24.33 27.76 64.17
C SER A 22 -24.68 29.26 64.42
N PRO A 23 -25.66 29.88 63.69
CA PRO A 23 -26.48 29.44 62.54
C PRO A 23 -26.41 30.36 61.28
N ALA A 24 -27.34 30.18 60.32
CA ALA A 24 -27.62 31.02 59.13
C ALA A 24 -29.09 31.56 59.18
N PRO A 25 -29.73 32.17 58.14
CA PRO A 25 -29.30 32.76 56.84
C PRO A 25 -29.65 34.28 56.76
N PRO A 26 -29.81 34.97 55.59
CA PRO A 26 -31.02 34.89 54.74
C PRO A 26 -30.74 35.08 53.21
N SER A 27 -31.65 35.70 52.44
CA SER A 27 -31.82 35.47 50.99
C SER A 27 -32.50 36.62 50.19
N ILE A 28 -32.32 36.59 48.85
CA ILE A 28 -33.23 37.09 47.77
C ILE A 28 -33.28 38.61 47.41
N VAL A 29 -32.92 38.88 46.14
CA VAL A 29 -33.49 39.74 45.06
C VAL A 29 -34.11 41.13 45.35
N GLU A 30 -33.70 42.14 44.56
CA GLU A 30 -34.50 43.13 43.77
C GLU A 30 -33.54 44.20 43.17
N GLU A 31 -33.92 45.16 42.32
CA GLU A 31 -34.36 45.13 40.90
C GLU A 31 -34.15 46.55 40.30
N ASN A 32 -33.68 46.64 39.05
CA ASN A 32 -33.84 47.76 38.07
C ASN A 32 -33.31 49.22 38.25
N ALA A 33 -33.02 49.83 37.07
CA ALA A 33 -32.90 51.27 36.71
C ALA A 33 -31.71 52.10 37.29
N SER A 34 -31.11 53.08 36.59
CA SER A 34 -31.14 53.52 35.16
C SER A 34 -29.98 54.53 34.90
N GLY A 35 -29.54 54.78 33.65
CA GLY A 35 -28.56 55.86 33.40
C GLY A 35 -27.81 55.85 32.05
N SER A 36 -28.43 56.42 31.02
CA SER A 36 -27.97 56.75 29.66
C SER A 36 -26.72 57.68 29.55
N PRO A 37 -26.22 58.06 28.34
CA PRO A 37 -25.63 57.22 27.28
C PRO A 37 -24.41 57.86 26.53
N ASP A 38 -23.90 57.15 25.52
CA ASP A 38 -23.35 57.66 24.24
C ASP A 38 -22.08 58.57 24.13
N LYS A 39 -21.09 57.98 23.42
CA LYS A 39 -20.45 58.46 22.17
C LYS A 39 -19.05 59.11 22.14
N GLU A 40 -18.27 58.49 21.25
CA GLU A 40 -17.31 59.03 20.26
C GLU A 40 -15.80 59.16 20.55
N LYS A 41 -15.06 58.75 19.50
CA LYS A 41 -13.66 59.01 19.12
C LYS A 41 -12.50 58.31 19.85
N ALA A 42 -11.78 57.54 19.02
CA ALA A 42 -10.35 57.20 19.12
C ALA A 42 -9.49 58.39 18.57
N PRO A 43 -8.14 58.34 18.44
CA PRO A 43 -7.22 57.20 18.62
C PRO A 43 -5.90 57.49 19.38
N ALA A 44 -5.06 56.44 19.48
CA ALA A 44 -3.58 56.39 19.53
C ALA A 44 -2.75 57.34 20.44
N GLU A 45 -1.77 56.76 21.17
CA GLU A 45 -0.34 57.00 20.90
C GLU A 45 0.57 55.93 21.56
N ASP A 46 1.88 56.02 21.31
CA ASP A 46 2.89 54.94 21.41
C ASP A 46 3.62 54.76 22.76
N GLY A 47 4.35 53.64 22.87
CA GLY A 47 5.58 53.51 23.67
C GLY A 47 5.47 52.80 25.05
N GLU A 48 6.54 52.20 25.61
CA GLU A 48 7.82 51.78 25.00
C GLU A 48 8.44 50.60 25.82
N GLN A 49 9.40 49.89 25.22
CA GLN A 49 10.35 48.88 25.74
C GLN A 49 10.61 48.80 27.27
N ASP A 50 10.80 47.57 27.80
CA ASP A 50 12.16 47.09 28.16
C ASP A 50 12.25 45.54 28.28
N LYS A 51 13.47 45.03 28.48
CA LYS A 51 13.89 43.63 28.44
C LYS A 51 14.38 43.15 29.83
N LYS A 52 14.08 41.90 30.21
CA LYS A 52 15.11 40.83 30.42
C LYS A 52 14.55 39.52 31.02
N LYS A 53 15.28 38.43 30.73
CA LYS A 53 15.08 37.07 31.25
C LYS A 53 15.75 36.91 32.63
N ARG A 54 15.12 36.19 33.58
CA ARG A 54 15.70 34.93 34.09
C ARG A 54 14.71 34.03 34.86
N LYS A 55 14.97 32.72 34.72
CA LYS A 55 14.50 31.54 35.49
C LYS A 55 14.77 31.69 37.01
N THR A 56 14.14 30.98 37.97
CA THR A 56 13.16 29.86 37.96
C THR A 56 12.60 29.64 39.38
N ALA A 57 11.33 29.19 39.52
CA ALA A 57 10.88 28.29 40.60
C ALA A 57 9.49 27.69 40.26
N THR A 58 9.28 26.40 40.53
CA THR A 58 8.02 25.69 40.25
C THR A 58 7.08 25.61 41.47
N LYS A 59 5.79 25.88 41.28
CA LYS A 59 4.73 25.37 42.16
C LYS A 59 3.75 24.53 41.34
N ALA A 60 3.61 23.26 41.69
CA ALA A 60 2.74 22.33 40.97
C ALA A 60 1.27 22.65 41.22
N SER A 61 0.49 22.81 40.15
CA SER A 61 -0.96 22.76 40.22
C SER A 61 -1.39 21.31 40.48
N ARG A 62 -2.04 21.06 41.63
CA ARG A 62 -2.67 19.76 41.89
C ARG A 62 -3.76 19.53 40.83
N LYS A 63 -3.61 18.49 40.02
CA LYS A 63 -4.68 18.02 39.13
C LYS A 63 -5.93 17.69 39.98
N PRO A 64 -7.15 18.03 39.55
CA PRO A 64 -8.36 17.55 40.21
C PRO A 64 -8.41 16.03 40.18
N SER A 65 -9.06 15.40 41.18
CA SER A 65 -9.33 13.97 41.15
C SER A 65 -10.28 13.62 40.00
N GLU A 66 -10.21 12.35 39.56
CA GLU A 66 -10.97 11.81 38.45
C GLU A 66 -12.48 11.99 38.64
N GLU A 67 -12.99 11.68 39.84
CA GLU A 67 -14.38 11.93 40.25
C GLU A 67 -14.83 13.39 40.05
N VAL A 68 -13.95 14.37 40.34
CA VAL A 68 -14.23 15.80 40.16
C VAL A 68 -14.20 16.18 38.68
N LEU A 69 -13.41 15.52 37.85
CA LEU A 69 -13.43 15.69 36.39
C LEU A 69 -14.69 15.05 35.77
N GLN A 70 -15.13 13.90 36.30
CA GLN A 70 -16.30 13.15 35.88
C GLN A 70 -17.61 13.90 36.19
N ARG A 71 -17.79 14.36 37.45
CA ARG A 71 -18.87 15.30 37.82
C ARG A 71 -18.87 16.59 36.99
N ARG A 72 -17.69 17.10 36.59
CA ARG A 72 -17.56 18.26 35.67
C ARG A 72 -17.81 17.94 34.20
N ARG A 73 -17.79 16.66 33.79
CA ARG A 73 -18.20 16.21 32.45
C ARG A 73 -19.72 16.02 32.43
N GLU A 74 -20.29 15.32 33.41
CA GLU A 74 -21.74 15.16 33.61
C GLU A 74 -22.47 16.49 33.74
N GLY A 75 -21.95 17.42 34.56
CA GLY A 75 -22.53 18.76 34.72
C GLY A 75 -22.56 19.55 33.40
N ARG A 76 -21.55 19.39 32.54
CA ARG A 76 -21.53 19.99 31.20
C ARG A 76 -22.51 19.31 30.24
N ILE A 77 -22.65 17.99 30.31
CA ILE A 77 -23.62 17.22 29.50
C ILE A 77 -25.06 17.58 29.88
N LYS A 78 -25.38 17.65 31.18
CA LYS A 78 -26.69 18.12 31.66
C LYS A 78 -26.96 19.57 31.26
N ALA A 79 -25.99 20.48 31.42
CA ALA A 79 -26.14 21.86 30.97
C ALA A 79 -26.40 21.97 29.46
N ALA A 80 -25.66 21.22 28.63
CA ALA A 80 -25.86 21.17 27.19
C ALA A 80 -27.25 20.61 26.82
N ALA A 81 -27.73 19.56 27.49
CA ALA A 81 -29.06 19.00 27.28
C ALA A 81 -30.18 20.00 27.67
N THR A 82 -30.04 20.74 28.77
CA THR A 82 -30.99 21.79 29.16
C THR A 82 -30.97 22.97 28.19
N ILE A 83 -29.80 23.37 27.69
CA ILE A 83 -29.67 24.41 26.65
C ILE A 83 -30.35 23.95 25.35
N ALA A 84 -30.15 22.70 24.92
CA ALA A 84 -30.81 22.12 23.75
C ALA A 84 -32.34 22.04 23.90
N GLN A 85 -32.85 21.64 25.07
CA GLN A 85 -34.29 21.69 25.35
C GLN A 85 -34.86 23.11 25.33
N ASN A 86 -34.12 24.10 25.85
CA ASN A 86 -34.57 25.50 25.83
C ASN A 86 -34.56 26.09 24.42
N LEU A 87 -33.52 25.83 23.60
CA LEU A 87 -33.50 26.17 22.16
C LEU A 87 -34.69 25.54 21.41
N LYS A 88 -35.05 24.30 21.75
CA LYS A 88 -36.21 23.60 21.17
C LYS A 88 -37.57 24.15 21.64
N LYS A 89 -37.60 24.94 22.73
CA LYS A 89 -38.80 25.65 23.24
C LYS A 89 -38.91 27.10 22.78
N THR A 90 -37.80 27.80 22.51
CA THR A 90 -37.82 29.20 22.06
C THR A 90 -38.03 29.37 20.56
N GLY A 91 -37.97 28.27 19.78
CA GLY A 91 -38.14 28.30 18.32
C GLY A 91 -36.93 28.85 17.55
N ILE A 92 -35.92 29.38 18.23
CA ILE A 92 -34.67 29.87 17.63
C ILE A 92 -33.70 28.70 17.42
N GLY A 93 -34.16 27.71 16.64
CA GLY A 93 -33.41 26.53 16.22
C GLY A 93 -33.32 26.45 14.69
N ARG A 94 -32.20 25.93 14.18
CA ARG A 94 -32.02 25.71 12.73
C ARG A 94 -32.55 24.32 12.38
N PHE A 95 -33.78 24.26 11.87
CA PHE A 95 -34.43 23.01 11.46
C PHE A 95 -34.37 22.89 9.93
N GLU A 96 -33.59 21.94 9.42
CA GLU A 96 -33.28 21.86 7.98
C GLU A 96 -34.50 21.50 7.13
N GLU A 97 -35.40 20.67 7.66
CA GLU A 97 -36.68 20.28 7.03
C GLU A 97 -37.73 21.39 6.98
N HIS A 98 -37.52 22.52 7.67
CA HIS A 98 -38.52 23.61 7.76
C HIS A 98 -38.00 24.97 7.29
N ASN A 99 -36.69 25.24 7.39
CA ASN A 99 -36.17 26.58 7.13
C ASN A 99 -35.76 26.85 5.66
N GLY A 100 -35.77 25.84 4.77
CA GLY A 100 -35.76 26.01 3.30
C GLY A 100 -34.52 26.65 2.63
N PHE A 101 -33.56 27.17 3.39
CA PHE A 101 -32.35 27.79 2.85
C PHE A 101 -31.32 26.75 2.39
N LYS A 102 -30.95 26.78 1.11
CA LYS A 102 -29.81 26.00 0.59
C LYS A 102 -28.50 26.50 1.22
N LEU A 103 -27.61 25.59 1.62
CA LEU A 103 -26.33 25.92 2.26
C LEU A 103 -25.35 26.71 1.37
N THR A 104 -25.61 26.81 0.07
CA THR A 104 -24.74 27.50 -0.89
C THR A 104 -25.56 28.04 -2.08
N ALA A 105 -25.06 29.10 -2.73
CA ALA A 105 -25.58 29.60 -3.99
C ALA A 105 -25.14 28.76 -5.21
N VAL A 106 -24.16 27.86 -5.02
CA VAL A 106 -23.73 26.89 -6.04
C VAL A 106 -24.85 25.88 -6.29
N LYS A 107 -25.21 25.66 -7.57
CA LYS A 107 -26.11 24.56 -7.94
C LYS A 107 -25.44 23.23 -7.59
N THR A 108 -26.08 22.44 -6.74
CA THR A 108 -25.81 21.00 -6.65
C THR A 108 -26.12 20.36 -8.00
N VAL A 109 -25.09 19.85 -8.68
CA VAL A 109 -25.26 18.98 -9.85
C VAL A 109 -25.87 17.67 -9.33
N PRO A 110 -26.95 17.15 -9.92
CA PRO A 110 -27.49 15.86 -9.51
C PRO A 110 -26.47 14.75 -9.80
N LEU A 111 -26.25 13.87 -8.83
CA LEU A 111 -25.39 12.70 -9.01
C LEU A 111 -25.92 11.83 -10.15
N ILE A 112 -25.04 11.46 -11.08
CA ILE A 112 -25.37 10.53 -12.17
C ILE A 112 -25.62 9.15 -11.54
N ASN A 113 -26.69 8.47 -11.95
CA ASN A 113 -27.02 7.14 -11.45
C ASN A 113 -26.04 6.09 -12.03
N GLN A 114 -24.94 5.85 -11.31
CA GLN A 114 -23.81 5.03 -11.76
C GLN A 114 -24.19 3.57 -12.09
N LYS A 115 -25.25 3.01 -11.48
CA LYS A 115 -25.66 1.62 -11.71
C LYS A 115 -26.03 1.28 -13.16
N ASN A 116 -26.33 2.29 -13.99
CA ASN A 116 -26.74 2.09 -15.39
C ASN A 116 -25.63 2.47 -16.40
N TYR A 117 -24.44 2.89 -15.96
CA TYR A 117 -23.42 3.44 -16.88
C TYR A 117 -22.44 2.41 -17.46
N TYR A 118 -22.34 1.24 -16.82
CA TYR A 118 -21.35 0.21 -17.18
C TYR A 118 -21.85 -0.85 -18.18
N ALA A 119 -23.16 -0.91 -18.44
CA ALA A 119 -23.75 -1.92 -19.34
C ALA A 119 -23.65 -1.55 -20.84
N ASP A 120 -23.84 -0.28 -21.20
CA ASP A 120 -23.97 0.18 -22.60
C ASP A 120 -22.68 0.82 -23.16
N TYR A 121 -21.49 0.36 -22.76
CA TYR A 121 -20.24 1.03 -23.19
C TYR A 121 -19.75 0.66 -24.61
N LEU A 122 -20.43 -0.27 -25.29
CA LEU A 122 -20.31 -0.50 -26.74
C LEU A 122 -21.27 0.42 -27.52
N LYS A 123 -20.94 1.72 -27.56
CA LYS A 123 -21.71 2.71 -28.34
C LYS A 123 -21.58 2.46 -29.84
N LYS A 124 -22.74 2.32 -30.52
CA LYS A 124 -22.85 2.14 -31.98
C LYS A 124 -22.06 3.21 -32.75
N ASP A 125 -21.43 2.80 -33.84
CA ASP A 125 -20.34 3.53 -34.51
C ASP A 125 -20.78 4.87 -35.16
N GLU A 126 -22.08 5.05 -35.42
CA GLU A 126 -22.69 6.31 -35.84
C GLU A 126 -22.34 7.48 -34.88
N GLN A 127 -22.30 7.22 -33.56
CA GLN A 127 -21.94 8.24 -32.57
C GLN A 127 -20.44 8.57 -32.58
N ALA A 128 -19.59 7.62 -32.98
CA ALA A 128 -18.17 7.89 -33.18
C ALA A 128 -17.95 8.78 -34.40
N THR A 129 -18.66 8.51 -35.50
CA THR A 129 -18.60 9.27 -36.75
C THR A 129 -18.95 10.75 -36.55
N LEU A 130 -19.99 11.06 -35.79
CA LEU A 130 -20.38 12.45 -35.49
C LEU A 130 -19.25 13.23 -34.77
N ILE A 131 -18.58 12.61 -33.79
CA ILE A 131 -17.48 13.21 -33.03
C ILE A 131 -16.21 13.32 -33.90
N ARG A 132 -15.97 12.36 -34.80
CA ARG A 132 -14.88 12.37 -35.79
C ARG A 132 -15.02 13.57 -36.73
N ASN A 133 -16.23 13.78 -37.25
CA ASN A 133 -16.55 14.90 -38.16
C ASN A 133 -16.41 16.25 -37.45
N TRP A 134 -16.95 16.40 -36.23
CA TRP A 134 -16.83 17.64 -35.44
C TRP A 134 -15.38 18.02 -35.11
N ARG A 135 -14.51 17.03 -34.87
CA ARG A 135 -13.06 17.27 -34.72
C ARG A 135 -12.42 17.70 -36.04
N ASN A 136 -12.77 17.07 -37.17
CA ASN A 136 -12.25 17.44 -38.49
C ASN A 136 -12.65 18.87 -38.89
N GLU A 137 -13.90 19.29 -38.62
CA GLU A 137 -14.36 20.67 -38.83
C GLU A 137 -13.52 21.68 -38.03
N LYS A 138 -13.34 21.45 -36.72
CA LYS A 138 -12.55 22.34 -35.85
C LYS A 138 -11.08 22.45 -36.26
N VAL A 139 -10.46 21.37 -36.73
CA VAL A 139 -9.08 21.40 -37.24
C VAL A 139 -8.99 22.12 -38.59
N SER A 140 -10.04 22.06 -39.41
CA SER A 140 -10.09 22.73 -40.73
C SER A 140 -10.38 24.24 -40.63
N GLY A 141 -11.11 24.67 -39.60
CA GLY A 141 -11.59 26.06 -39.44
C GLY A 141 -10.52 27.14 -39.19
N VAL A 142 -9.25 26.77 -39.01
CA VAL A 142 -8.15 27.72 -38.69
C VAL A 142 -7.45 28.22 -39.97
N SER A 143 -7.78 27.74 -41.16
CA SER A 143 -7.00 28.00 -42.38
C SER A 143 -7.80 28.25 -43.67
N SER A 144 -8.66 29.28 -43.69
CA SER A 144 -8.74 30.22 -44.83
C SER A 144 -9.76 31.35 -44.63
N VAL A 145 -9.42 32.55 -45.11
CA VAL A 145 -10.36 33.67 -45.29
C VAL A 145 -10.48 33.95 -46.79
N LYS A 146 -11.68 33.77 -47.37
CA LYS A 146 -12.09 34.32 -48.67
C LYS A 146 -13.62 34.27 -48.85
N GLY A 147 -14.15 35.18 -49.67
CA GLY A 147 -15.58 35.49 -49.77
C GLY A 147 -16.41 34.64 -50.76
N PRO A 148 -17.74 34.84 -50.81
CA PRO A 148 -18.70 33.84 -51.31
C PRO A 148 -19.09 33.96 -52.81
N LYS A 149 -19.24 32.80 -53.45
CA LYS A 149 -19.96 32.50 -54.71
C LYS A 149 -20.26 30.98 -54.73
N SER A 150 -21.27 30.43 -55.41
CA SER A 150 -22.58 30.93 -55.91
C SER A 150 -23.45 29.70 -56.25
N ALA A 151 -24.78 29.85 -56.29
CA ALA A 151 -25.73 28.72 -56.26
C ALA A 151 -25.88 27.88 -57.55
N GLY A 152 -26.37 26.63 -57.36
CA GLY A 152 -27.06 25.78 -58.35
C GLY A 152 -26.62 24.31 -58.30
N SER A 153 -27.44 23.28 -58.59
CA SER A 153 -28.91 23.13 -58.61
C SER A 153 -29.27 21.74 -59.19
N ASP A 154 -30.20 20.99 -58.57
CA ASP A 154 -31.05 19.95 -59.22
C ASP A 154 -30.33 18.70 -59.84
N LYS A 155 -30.93 17.50 -60.02
CA LYS A 155 -32.20 16.88 -59.55
C LYS A 155 -32.22 15.36 -59.87
N LYS A 156 -33.01 14.57 -59.10
CA LYS A 156 -33.67 13.28 -59.49
C LYS A 156 -32.73 12.13 -59.93
N THR A 157 -33.14 10.85 -60.07
CA THR A 157 -34.43 10.09 -60.03
C THR A 157 -34.10 8.65 -59.55
N GLU A 158 -34.90 7.96 -58.72
CA GLU A 158 -35.96 6.97 -59.09
C GLU A 158 -35.42 5.75 -59.89
N GLU A 159 -35.74 4.47 -59.63
CA GLU A 159 -36.69 3.81 -58.68
C GLU A 159 -36.40 2.27 -58.65
N ASP A 160 -36.86 1.57 -57.58
CA ASP A 160 -37.43 0.19 -57.53
C ASP A 160 -36.57 -1.07 -57.92
N ASP A 161 -36.82 -2.32 -57.46
CA ASP A 161 -37.93 -2.88 -56.65
C ASP A 161 -37.53 -4.15 -55.81
N GLU A 162 -38.50 -4.65 -55.02
CA GLU A 162 -38.71 -5.90 -54.22
C GLU A 162 -37.87 -7.18 -54.57
N ASP A 163 -37.54 -8.15 -53.68
CA ASP A 163 -38.44 -8.97 -52.82
C ASP A 163 -37.72 -9.82 -51.69
N ASP A 164 -38.44 -10.02 -50.57
CA ASP A 164 -38.61 -11.20 -49.66
C ASP A 164 -37.51 -12.05 -48.93
N GLU A 165 -38.02 -12.69 -47.84
CA GLU A 165 -37.55 -13.79 -46.94
C GLU A 165 -36.58 -13.52 -45.74
N ASP A 166 -37.13 -13.65 -44.51
CA ASP A 166 -36.42 -13.86 -43.24
C ASP A 166 -36.03 -15.35 -43.04
N ASP A 167 -34.89 -15.65 -42.39
CA ASP A 167 -34.83 -16.28 -41.04
C ASP A 167 -33.35 -16.40 -40.54
N ASP A 168 -33.15 -16.66 -39.25
CA ASP A 168 -31.82 -16.78 -38.60
C ASP A 168 -31.09 -18.11 -38.94
N ASN A 169 -29.75 -18.09 -39.11
CA ASN A 169 -28.74 -18.77 -38.25
C ASN A 169 -27.34 -18.90 -38.93
N ASP A 170 -26.31 -19.08 -38.07
CA ASP A 170 -24.93 -19.53 -38.32
C ASP A 170 -24.12 -18.93 -39.50
N ASP A 171 -23.17 -18.05 -39.15
CA ASP A 171 -21.72 -18.20 -39.39
C ASP A 171 -21.01 -17.04 -38.63
N ASN A 172 -19.97 -17.18 -37.80
CA ASN A 172 -18.92 -18.19 -37.65
C ASN A 172 -17.86 -18.20 -38.76
N ASP A 173 -17.26 -17.04 -39.02
CA ASP A 173 -15.87 -16.96 -39.47
C ASP A 173 -15.06 -15.95 -38.63
N ASN A 174 -13.82 -16.33 -38.29
CA ASN A 174 -12.76 -15.35 -38.13
C ASN A 174 -12.22 -15.12 -39.54
N ASP A 175 -12.01 -13.87 -39.94
CA ASP A 175 -11.17 -13.61 -41.10
C ASP A 175 -10.23 -12.43 -40.80
N ASP A 176 -9.02 -12.53 -41.33
CA ASP A 176 -7.89 -11.70 -40.91
C ASP A 176 -7.99 -10.26 -41.42
N ASN A 177 -7.26 -9.35 -40.78
CA ASN A 177 -6.93 -8.05 -41.35
C ASN A 177 -5.40 -7.87 -41.35
N ASP A 178 -4.72 -8.76 -42.07
CA ASP A 178 -3.43 -8.48 -42.67
C ASP A 178 -3.61 -7.37 -43.73
N ASP A 179 -3.51 -6.11 -43.30
CA ASP A 179 -3.34 -4.95 -44.22
C ASP A 179 -1.91 -5.00 -44.83
N GLU A 180 -1.71 -5.83 -45.85
CA GLU A 180 -0.46 -5.87 -46.64
C GLU A 180 -0.17 -4.53 -47.34
N ASP A 181 1.11 -4.21 -47.52
CA ASP A 181 1.58 -2.97 -48.15
C ASP A 181 1.06 -2.80 -49.59
N ASN A 182 0.27 -1.75 -49.83
CA ASN A 182 -0.12 -1.31 -51.18
C ASN A 182 0.37 0.12 -51.45
N GLU A 183 1.65 0.25 -51.81
CA GLU A 183 2.25 1.52 -52.24
C GLU A 183 1.60 2.02 -53.54
N ASN A 184 0.66 2.97 -53.44
CA ASN A 184 0.14 3.67 -54.62
C ASN A 184 0.46 5.17 -54.54
N ALA A 185 1.51 5.58 -55.26
CA ALA A 185 2.13 6.89 -55.12
C ALA A 185 1.30 8.04 -55.73
N THR A 186 0.59 8.77 -54.86
CA THR A 186 0.13 10.14 -55.15
C THR A 186 0.74 11.10 -54.12
N GLY A 187 1.34 12.19 -54.63
CA GLY A 187 2.30 12.99 -53.87
C GLY A 187 1.70 13.99 -52.88
N ASP A 188 1.05 13.52 -51.82
CA ASP A 188 0.79 14.30 -50.60
C ASP A 188 1.50 13.64 -49.41
N GLN A 189 2.00 14.43 -48.45
CA GLN A 189 2.86 13.87 -47.40
C GLN A 189 2.03 13.02 -46.40
N PRO A 190 2.47 11.79 -46.06
CA PRO A 190 1.73 10.94 -45.14
C PRO A 190 1.69 11.59 -43.74
N ARG A 191 0.52 12.12 -43.38
CA ARG A 191 0.23 12.55 -42.00
C ARG A 191 0.24 11.33 -41.09
N VAL A 192 1.40 11.06 -40.48
CA VAL A 192 1.58 10.00 -39.49
C VAL A 192 0.50 10.11 -38.42
N LYS A 193 -0.40 9.12 -38.38
CA LYS A 193 -1.44 9.00 -37.35
C LYS A 193 -0.74 8.68 -36.02
N VAL A 194 -0.41 9.71 -35.23
CA VAL A 194 0.22 9.54 -33.91
C VAL A 194 -0.63 8.58 -33.07
N LYS A 195 -0.02 7.46 -32.63
CA LYS A 195 -0.71 6.43 -31.86
C LYS A 195 -1.25 7.02 -30.56
N MET A 196 -2.49 6.69 -30.20
CA MET A 196 -3.13 7.18 -28.98
C MET A 196 -2.30 6.78 -27.74
N GLY A 197 -1.97 7.75 -26.89
CA GLY A 197 -1.10 7.57 -25.72
C GLY A 197 0.40 7.72 -25.97
N HIS A 198 0.86 7.98 -27.20
CA HIS A 198 2.28 8.26 -27.47
C HIS A 198 2.79 9.52 -26.74
N ASP A 199 1.88 10.44 -26.43
CA ASP A 199 2.09 11.66 -25.63
C ASP A 199 1.94 11.43 -24.11
N THR A 200 1.73 10.20 -23.66
CA THR A 200 1.69 9.80 -22.24
C THR A 200 2.93 8.98 -21.91
N ILE A 201 3.77 9.48 -21.00
CA ILE A 201 4.80 8.68 -20.31
C ILE A 201 4.12 7.99 -19.12
N VAL A 202 4.44 6.72 -18.88
CA VAL A 202 4.01 5.97 -17.69
C VAL A 202 5.21 5.77 -16.79
N ILE A 203 5.09 6.13 -15.51
CA ILE A 203 6.14 5.96 -14.50
C ILE A 203 5.62 5.08 -13.36
N GLN A 204 6.30 3.97 -13.10
CA GLN A 204 6.10 3.13 -11.91
C GLN A 204 7.38 3.21 -11.05
N PRO A 205 7.37 3.98 -9.94
CA PRO A 205 8.47 3.97 -8.97
C PRO A 205 8.58 2.64 -8.22
N GLY A 206 9.72 2.39 -7.59
CA GLY A 206 9.95 1.20 -6.77
C GLY A 206 11.34 1.23 -6.14
N SER A 207 11.55 0.55 -5.01
CA SER A 207 12.78 0.71 -4.19
C SER A 207 14.07 0.21 -4.83
N SER A 208 14.01 -0.72 -5.78
CA SER A 208 15.19 -1.14 -6.57
C SER A 208 15.21 -0.61 -8.00
N PHE A 209 14.05 -0.34 -8.61
CA PHE A 209 13.94 0.13 -9.99
C PHE A 209 12.74 1.06 -10.18
N ILE A 210 12.96 2.19 -10.85
CA ILE A 210 11.90 2.98 -11.49
C ILE A 210 11.71 2.44 -12.92
N ARG A 211 10.46 2.12 -13.28
CA ARG A 211 10.10 1.62 -14.62
C ARG A 211 9.38 2.72 -15.40
N LEU A 212 9.80 2.96 -16.63
CA LEU A 212 9.14 3.96 -17.48
C LEU A 212 9.22 3.67 -18.99
N GLY A 213 8.37 4.36 -19.73
CA GLY A 213 8.26 4.34 -21.18
C GLY A 213 7.04 5.16 -21.63
N ARG A 214 6.75 5.21 -22.93
CA ARG A 214 5.46 5.73 -23.42
C ARG A 214 4.37 4.68 -23.23
N ALA A 215 3.13 5.10 -23.07
CA ALA A 215 1.97 4.20 -23.00
C ALA A 215 1.72 3.37 -24.29
N THR A 216 2.53 3.59 -25.34
CA THR A 216 2.54 2.85 -26.61
C THR A 216 3.66 1.81 -26.73
N ASP A 217 4.58 1.75 -25.78
CA ASP A 217 5.77 0.90 -25.87
C ASP A 217 5.46 -0.52 -25.35
N SER A 218 6.11 -1.54 -25.91
CA SER A 218 5.81 -2.95 -25.62
C SER A 218 6.33 -3.45 -24.27
N THR A 219 7.37 -2.80 -23.73
CA THR A 219 8.06 -3.10 -22.47
C THR A 219 8.56 -1.79 -21.84
N PRO A 220 8.54 -1.65 -20.51
CA PRO A 220 9.21 -0.53 -19.83
C PRO A 220 10.73 -0.67 -19.87
N VAL A 221 11.43 0.46 -19.83
CA VAL A 221 12.83 0.50 -19.38
C VAL A 221 12.84 0.51 -17.86
N ALA A 222 13.59 -0.42 -17.25
CA ALA A 222 13.81 -0.46 -15.80
C ALA A 222 15.16 0.18 -15.46
N VAL A 223 15.14 1.25 -14.68
CA VAL A 223 16.32 2.04 -14.29
C VAL A 223 16.55 1.89 -12.78
N PRO A 224 17.76 1.55 -12.30
CA PRO A 224 18.04 1.39 -10.88
C PRO A 224 17.64 2.61 -10.03
N ALA A 225 16.90 2.40 -8.94
CA ALA A 225 16.33 3.47 -8.11
C ALA A 225 17.34 4.05 -7.10
N VAL A 226 18.51 4.46 -7.60
CA VAL A 226 19.68 4.85 -6.80
C VAL A 226 20.29 6.16 -7.29
N VAL A 227 20.79 6.96 -6.34
CA VAL A 227 21.58 8.16 -6.60
C VAL A 227 22.91 8.02 -5.85
N ALA A 228 24.03 8.20 -6.56
CA ALA A 228 25.32 8.38 -5.94
C ALA A 228 25.55 9.87 -5.62
N TYR A 229 25.94 10.16 -4.39
CA TYR A 229 26.24 11.53 -3.91
C TYR A 229 27.67 11.62 -3.37
N LYS A 230 28.34 12.72 -3.71
CA LYS A 230 29.70 13.08 -3.30
C LYS A 230 29.69 13.88 -1.99
N ARG A 231 29.97 13.22 -0.85
CA ARG A 231 30.06 13.87 0.48
C ARG A 231 31.11 14.98 0.46
N LYS A 232 30.78 16.12 1.06
CA LYS A 232 31.68 17.29 1.15
C LYS A 232 32.67 17.18 2.30
N ASP A 233 32.25 16.53 3.39
CA ASP A 233 33.11 16.17 4.51
C ASP A 233 33.46 14.68 4.46
N GLY A 234 34.75 14.36 4.63
CA GLY A 234 35.29 12.99 4.59
C GLY A 234 34.96 12.13 5.80
N VAL A 235 33.78 12.30 6.40
CA VAL A 235 33.28 11.44 7.47
C VAL A 235 32.79 10.15 6.83
N VAL A 236 33.63 9.13 6.88
CA VAL A 236 33.25 7.75 6.56
C VAL A 236 32.58 7.16 7.80
N ASP A 237 31.33 6.74 7.68
CA ASP A 237 30.63 6.01 8.75
C ASP A 237 31.37 4.70 9.07
N LYS A 238 31.18 4.16 10.28
CA LYS A 238 31.70 2.82 10.57
C LYS A 238 31.04 1.81 9.64
N HIS A 239 31.84 1.25 8.73
CA HIS A 239 31.42 0.17 7.85
C HIS A 239 31.16 -1.09 8.67
N GLU A 240 29.88 -1.38 8.91
CA GLU A 240 29.41 -2.62 9.51
C GLU A 240 28.93 -3.55 8.39
N LYS A 241 29.41 -4.80 8.43
CA LYS A 241 29.26 -5.76 7.34
C LYS A 241 27.87 -6.37 7.32
N THR A 242 27.26 -6.46 6.14
CA THR A 242 25.91 -7.00 5.92
C THR A 242 25.98 -8.34 5.15
N PRO A 243 25.24 -9.38 5.54
CA PRO A 243 24.62 -9.56 6.86
C PRO A 243 25.67 -9.60 7.98
N LEU A 244 25.33 -9.00 9.13
CA LEU A 244 26.12 -9.03 10.35
C LEU A 244 26.30 -10.47 10.81
N ARG A 245 27.53 -10.85 11.18
CA ARG A 245 27.90 -12.23 11.49
C ARG A 245 29.13 -12.31 12.39
N THR A 246 29.25 -13.43 13.11
CA THR A 246 30.50 -13.83 13.78
C THR A 246 31.08 -15.06 13.10
N GLU A 247 32.36 -15.34 13.32
CA GLU A 247 33.06 -16.52 12.80
C GLU A 247 33.55 -17.36 13.99
N THR A 248 33.23 -18.65 14.01
CA THR A 248 33.62 -19.58 15.09
C THR A 248 35.08 -20.02 14.97
N GLU A 249 35.62 -20.67 16.01
CA GLU A 249 36.98 -21.25 15.96
C GLU A 249 37.13 -22.32 14.84
N ASP A 250 36.04 -22.97 14.45
CA ASP A 250 35.97 -23.94 13.34
C ASP A 250 35.76 -23.28 11.96
N GLY A 251 35.75 -21.94 11.88
CA GLY A 251 35.58 -21.16 10.66
C GLY A 251 34.16 -21.18 10.10
N GLU A 252 33.14 -21.28 10.95
CA GLU A 252 31.73 -21.30 10.56
C GLU A 252 31.04 -19.97 10.89
N TYR A 253 30.10 -19.52 10.06
CA TYR A 253 29.43 -18.23 10.23
C TYR A 253 28.16 -18.36 11.08
N ASP A 254 28.13 -17.66 12.20
CA ASP A 254 26.93 -17.52 13.04
C ASP A 254 26.22 -16.18 12.78
N PHE A 255 24.89 -16.24 12.79
CA PHE A 255 23.96 -15.13 12.58
C PHE A 255 23.08 -14.86 13.81
N GLY A 256 23.23 -15.64 14.88
CA GLY A 256 22.46 -15.55 16.11
C GLY A 256 21.43 -16.67 16.26
N THR A 257 21.10 -17.00 17.51
CA THR A 257 20.25 -18.15 17.85
C THR A 257 18.85 -18.07 17.24
N HIS A 258 18.29 -16.86 17.08
CA HIS A 258 16.97 -16.66 16.50
C HIS A 258 16.91 -17.06 15.02
N PHE A 259 17.92 -16.69 14.23
CA PHE A 259 18.03 -17.13 12.84
C PHE A 259 18.07 -18.66 12.71
N ASP A 260 18.88 -19.34 13.55
CA ASP A 260 18.98 -20.80 13.52
C ASP A 260 17.70 -21.51 14.04
N GLU A 261 16.99 -20.93 15.01
CA GLU A 261 15.65 -21.38 15.43
C GLU A 261 14.63 -21.29 14.27
N MET A 262 14.56 -20.15 13.57
CA MET A 262 13.64 -19.97 12.44
C MET A 262 14.02 -20.85 11.25
N LYS A 263 15.31 -20.94 10.92
CA LYS A 263 15.85 -21.88 9.93
C LYS A 263 15.51 -23.34 10.28
N ALA A 264 15.48 -23.72 11.56
CA ALA A 264 15.05 -25.05 11.98
C ALA A 264 13.54 -25.27 11.76
N VAL A 265 12.69 -24.27 12.00
CA VAL A 265 11.25 -24.29 11.68
C VAL A 265 11.04 -24.45 10.17
N VAL A 266 11.68 -23.64 9.34
CA VAL A 266 11.56 -23.73 7.86
C VAL A 266 12.13 -25.05 7.32
N THR A 267 13.26 -25.52 7.89
CA THR A 267 13.81 -26.86 7.59
C THR A 267 12.84 -28.00 7.93
N LYS A 268 11.99 -27.85 8.96
CA LYS A 268 10.97 -28.84 9.33
C LYS A 268 9.83 -28.90 8.31
N ASP A 269 9.38 -27.75 7.81
CA ASP A 269 8.34 -27.65 6.78
C ASP A 269 8.85 -28.18 5.42
N PHE A 270 10.02 -27.73 4.98
CA PHE A 270 10.74 -28.26 3.82
C PHE A 270 10.83 -29.79 3.84
N LYS A 271 11.27 -30.37 4.97
CA LYS A 271 11.33 -31.84 5.15
C LYS A 271 9.95 -32.51 5.14
N ALA A 272 8.88 -31.81 5.50
CA ALA A 272 7.51 -32.32 5.38
C ALA A 272 7.03 -32.32 3.92
N ARG A 273 7.21 -31.21 3.20
CA ARG A 273 6.90 -31.10 1.76
C ARG A 273 7.63 -32.18 0.95
N MET A 274 8.93 -32.36 1.18
CA MET A 274 9.71 -33.41 0.50
C MET A 274 9.19 -34.83 0.75
N ARG A 275 8.69 -35.14 1.97
CA ARG A 275 8.05 -36.44 2.25
C ARG A 275 6.70 -36.58 1.54
N TYR A 276 5.91 -35.51 1.46
CA TYR A 276 4.59 -35.51 0.81
C TYR A 276 4.70 -35.82 -0.69
N TYR A 277 5.57 -35.12 -1.41
CA TYR A 277 5.88 -35.42 -2.84
C TYR A 277 6.83 -36.63 -3.02
N LYS A 278 7.13 -37.37 -1.94
CA LYS A 278 7.93 -38.61 -1.94
C LYS A 278 9.35 -38.44 -2.50
N ARG A 279 9.89 -37.22 -2.48
CA ARG A 279 11.25 -36.89 -2.93
C ARG A 279 12.27 -37.50 -1.98
N ARG A 280 13.36 -38.04 -2.54
CA ARG A 280 14.44 -38.71 -1.80
C ARG A 280 15.63 -37.78 -1.63
N VAL A 281 15.62 -36.99 -0.56
CA VAL A 281 16.81 -36.27 -0.09
C VAL A 281 17.86 -37.30 0.35
N GLN A 282 19.10 -37.13 -0.11
CA GLN A 282 20.23 -37.95 0.35
C GLN A 282 20.63 -37.57 1.79
N PRO A 283 21.06 -38.51 2.63
CA PRO A 283 21.76 -38.17 3.87
C PRO A 283 22.97 -37.28 3.59
N ASN A 284 23.30 -36.41 4.54
CA ASN A 284 24.54 -35.63 4.54
C ASN A 284 24.70 -34.67 3.34
N SER A 285 23.62 -34.34 2.60
CA SER A 285 23.66 -33.38 1.46
C SER A 285 24.29 -32.03 1.83
N ARG A 286 23.91 -31.47 2.99
CA ARG A 286 24.43 -30.19 3.49
C ARG A 286 25.94 -30.27 3.75
N GLU A 287 26.37 -31.30 4.48
CA GLU A 287 27.78 -31.57 4.75
C GLU A 287 28.57 -31.73 3.45
N SER A 288 28.07 -32.50 2.48
CA SER A 288 28.71 -32.73 1.17
C SER A 288 28.81 -31.46 0.30
N ALA A 289 27.89 -30.50 0.45
CA ALA A 289 27.99 -29.18 -0.15
C ALA A 289 29.05 -28.33 0.56
N ALA A 290 28.97 -28.21 1.90
CA ALA A 290 29.91 -27.44 2.70
C ALA A 290 31.36 -27.96 2.59
N ASP A 291 31.57 -29.27 2.54
CA ASP A 291 32.87 -29.91 2.37
C ASP A 291 33.50 -29.62 0.99
N PHE A 292 32.67 -29.44 -0.03
CA PHE A 292 33.14 -28.97 -1.33
C PHE A 292 33.46 -27.47 -1.27
N ASN A 293 32.51 -26.65 -0.80
CA ASN A 293 32.59 -25.19 -0.75
C ASN A 293 33.78 -24.69 0.06
N ARG A 294 34.03 -25.27 1.25
CA ARG A 294 35.13 -24.90 2.15
C ARG A 294 36.50 -24.96 1.48
N LYS A 295 36.64 -25.80 0.44
CA LYS A 295 37.87 -26.07 -0.33
C LYS A 295 38.01 -25.27 -1.63
N GLN A 296 36.99 -24.52 -2.05
CA GLN A 296 37.05 -23.76 -3.31
C GLN A 296 37.75 -22.41 -3.12
N THR A 297 38.38 -21.93 -4.20
CA THR A 297 39.06 -20.62 -4.30
C THR A 297 38.72 -19.97 -5.64
N GLY A 298 38.94 -18.67 -5.76
CA GLY A 298 38.77 -17.96 -7.03
C GLY A 298 39.82 -18.38 -8.05
N GLU A 299 39.38 -18.70 -9.26
CA GLU A 299 40.24 -18.86 -10.44
C GLU A 299 40.19 -17.55 -11.24
N PRO A 300 41.32 -16.81 -11.40
CA PRO A 300 41.32 -15.58 -12.17
C PRO A 300 41.03 -15.86 -13.66
N ILE A 301 40.12 -15.09 -14.25
CA ILE A 301 39.81 -15.16 -15.67
C ILE A 301 40.23 -13.88 -16.41
N SER A 302 40.92 -14.07 -17.53
CA SER A 302 41.28 -12.99 -18.44
C SER A 302 40.04 -12.34 -19.05
N GLU A 303 40.06 -11.01 -19.22
CA GLU A 303 38.96 -10.18 -19.76
C GLU A 303 38.24 -10.77 -21.00
N HIS A 304 38.98 -11.37 -21.94
CA HIS A 304 38.41 -11.98 -23.15
C HIS A 304 37.46 -13.17 -22.88
N ASN A 305 37.59 -13.83 -21.74
CA ASN A 305 36.76 -14.96 -21.31
C ASN A 305 35.65 -14.54 -20.32
N GLU A 306 35.47 -13.24 -20.06
CA GLU A 306 34.46 -12.75 -19.13
C GLU A 306 33.05 -12.77 -19.78
N PRO A 307 32.05 -13.46 -19.21
CA PRO A 307 30.71 -13.57 -19.84
C PRO A 307 29.95 -12.24 -19.95
N SER A 308 30.37 -11.23 -19.19
CA SER A 308 29.86 -9.87 -19.23
C SER A 308 30.90 -8.93 -18.60
N THR A 309 31.47 -8.02 -19.39
CA THR A 309 32.41 -7.03 -18.88
C THR A 309 31.69 -5.96 -18.08
N ARG A 310 32.32 -5.47 -17.00
CA ARG A 310 31.79 -4.36 -16.19
C ARG A 310 32.72 -3.16 -16.19
N ASN A 311 32.27 -2.11 -16.85
CA ASN A 311 33.05 -0.89 -17.06
C ASN A 311 32.90 0.06 -15.86
N TRP A 312 33.77 -0.11 -14.87
CA TRP A 312 33.88 0.79 -13.73
C TRP A 312 34.40 2.17 -14.16
N LEU A 313 33.80 3.25 -13.64
CA LEU A 313 34.27 4.61 -13.90
C LEU A 313 35.65 4.84 -13.30
N SER A 314 36.55 5.41 -14.09
CA SER A 314 37.91 5.74 -13.64
C SER A 314 37.90 6.94 -12.68
N ARG A 315 38.98 7.14 -11.90
CA ARG A 315 39.06 8.26 -10.95
C ARG A 315 38.98 9.62 -11.64
N ASP A 316 39.59 9.70 -12.82
CA ASP A 316 39.79 10.93 -13.59
C ASP A 316 38.73 11.03 -14.73
N ASP A 317 37.60 10.35 -14.55
CA ASP A 317 36.47 10.37 -15.49
C ASP A 317 35.73 11.70 -15.42
N GLU A 318 35.51 12.32 -16.59
CA GLU A 318 34.85 13.63 -16.70
C GLU A 318 33.46 13.67 -16.02
N LEU A 319 32.75 12.53 -15.94
CA LEU A 319 31.46 12.45 -15.27
C LEU A 319 31.59 12.72 -13.76
N LEU A 320 32.67 12.23 -13.13
CA LEU A 320 32.92 12.38 -11.68
C LEU A 320 33.51 13.75 -11.31
N GLU A 321 34.17 14.41 -12.26
CA GLU A 321 34.62 15.80 -12.12
C GLU A 321 33.46 16.78 -12.22
N LYS A 322 32.58 16.61 -13.22
CA LYS A 322 31.54 17.58 -13.59
C LYS A 322 30.28 17.53 -12.71
N HIS A 323 30.11 16.49 -11.89
CA HIS A 323 28.89 16.27 -11.10
C HIS A 323 29.16 16.00 -9.61
N GLU A 324 28.33 16.57 -8.73
CA GLU A 324 28.25 16.19 -7.31
C GLU A 324 27.29 14.99 -7.08
N PHE A 325 26.42 14.69 -8.07
CA PHE A 325 25.37 13.68 -8.00
C PHE A 325 25.23 12.95 -9.35
N ILE A 326 25.11 11.62 -9.34
CA ILE A 326 24.87 10.78 -10.52
C ILE A 326 23.73 9.81 -10.18
N ALA A 327 22.78 9.56 -11.08
CA ALA A 327 21.59 8.75 -10.80
C ALA A 327 21.35 7.65 -11.84
N GLY A 328 20.54 6.65 -11.48
CA GLY A 328 20.23 5.51 -12.34
C GLY A 328 21.42 4.57 -12.52
N SER A 329 21.48 3.86 -13.66
CA SER A 329 22.52 2.85 -13.93
C SER A 329 23.95 3.39 -13.75
N LYS A 330 24.21 4.62 -14.24
CA LYS A 330 25.50 5.31 -14.16
C LYS A 330 26.03 5.47 -12.71
N ALA A 331 25.15 5.42 -11.71
CA ALA A 331 25.54 5.47 -10.30
C ALA A 331 26.12 4.14 -9.79
N LEU A 332 25.69 3.00 -10.35
CA LEU A 332 26.22 1.66 -10.03
C LEU A 332 27.55 1.36 -10.73
N ASP A 333 27.91 2.15 -11.74
CA ASP A 333 29.22 2.09 -12.41
C ASP A 333 30.32 2.81 -11.59
N ILE A 334 29.95 3.54 -10.53
CA ILE A 334 30.91 4.14 -9.59
C ILE A 334 31.49 3.06 -8.68
N PRO A 335 32.83 2.88 -8.67
CA PRO A 335 33.49 1.88 -7.84
C PRO A 335 33.68 2.35 -6.39
N ILE A 336 32.57 2.51 -5.65
CA ILE A 336 32.59 2.82 -4.21
C ILE A 336 33.51 1.83 -3.49
N SER A 337 34.56 2.37 -2.89
CA SER A 337 35.74 1.68 -2.34
C SER A 337 36.61 2.73 -1.63
N ASP A 338 37.71 2.34 -0.97
CA ASP A 338 38.63 3.26 -0.29
C ASP A 338 39.06 4.45 -1.18
N SER A 339 39.34 4.17 -2.47
CA SER A 339 39.76 5.17 -3.46
C SER A 339 38.66 6.14 -3.90
N PHE A 340 37.39 5.78 -3.63
CA PHE A 340 36.20 6.52 -3.99
C PHE A 340 35.34 6.87 -2.76
N SER A 341 35.92 6.82 -1.55
CA SER A 341 35.26 7.01 -0.24
C SER A 341 34.51 8.33 -0.02
N GLN A 342 34.63 9.30 -0.92
CA GLN A 342 33.77 10.49 -1.01
C GLN A 342 32.36 10.18 -1.56
N TRP A 343 32.21 9.12 -2.36
CA TRP A 343 30.95 8.71 -2.99
C TRP A 343 30.23 7.65 -2.15
N HIS A 344 28.92 7.79 -2.05
CA HIS A 344 28.03 6.80 -1.44
C HIS A 344 26.72 6.72 -2.23
N HIS A 345 26.06 5.56 -2.19
CA HIS A 345 24.71 5.38 -2.74
C HIS A 345 23.65 5.81 -1.73
N ARG A 346 22.59 6.44 -2.25
CA ARG A 346 21.32 6.69 -1.55
C ARG A 346 20.19 6.09 -2.37
N PHE A 347 19.21 5.55 -1.67
CA PHE A 347 17.99 5.01 -2.24
C PHE A 347 16.85 5.95 -1.85
N PRO A 348 16.27 6.73 -2.80
CA PRO A 348 15.24 7.73 -2.48
C PRO A 348 13.90 7.11 -2.10
N ILE A 349 13.66 5.85 -2.46
CA ILE A 349 12.44 5.09 -2.19
C ILE A 349 12.85 3.84 -1.41
N VAL A 350 12.27 3.65 -0.23
CA VAL A 350 12.47 2.46 0.62
C VAL A 350 11.15 2.04 1.27
N ASN A 351 10.94 0.73 1.44
CA ASN A 351 9.73 0.16 2.06
C ASN A 351 8.40 0.68 1.48
N GLY A 352 8.36 1.01 0.18
CA GLY A 352 7.16 1.52 -0.51
C GLY A 352 6.85 3.01 -0.32
N THR A 353 7.74 3.79 0.30
CA THR A 353 7.58 5.23 0.49
C THR A 353 8.93 5.94 0.29
N PHE A 354 9.01 7.26 0.51
CA PHE A 354 10.29 7.97 0.46
C PHE A 354 11.20 7.58 1.62
N ASN A 355 12.51 7.64 1.39
CA ASN A 355 13.49 7.43 2.43
C ASN A 355 13.53 8.60 3.44
N GLN A 356 13.08 8.30 4.66
CA GLN A 356 13.00 9.22 5.81
C GLN A 356 14.31 9.29 6.63
N SER A 357 15.36 8.55 6.23
CA SER A 357 16.63 8.41 6.94
C SER A 357 17.42 9.71 7.04
N THR A 358 17.66 10.15 8.28
CA THR A 358 18.56 11.28 8.61
C THR A 358 20.04 10.95 8.45
N LYS A 359 20.40 9.69 8.17
CA LYS A 359 21.76 9.31 7.75
C LYS A 359 22.02 9.62 6.27
N ASP A 360 20.96 9.56 5.46
CA ASP A 360 21.03 9.73 4.00
C ASP A 360 20.68 11.17 3.58
N TYR A 361 19.74 11.80 4.29
CA TYR A 361 19.17 13.09 3.93
C TYR A 361 19.10 14.07 5.11
N SER A 362 19.67 15.26 4.94
CA SER A 362 19.65 16.34 5.92
C SER A 362 18.36 17.15 5.93
N SER A 363 17.56 17.06 4.85
CA SER A 363 16.33 17.82 4.63
C SER A 363 15.45 17.18 3.56
N PRO A 364 14.13 17.44 3.54
CA PRO A 364 13.24 16.96 2.47
C PRO A 364 13.67 17.44 1.08
N GLN A 365 14.23 18.64 0.96
CA GLN A 365 14.70 19.21 -0.31
C GLN A 365 15.87 18.42 -0.92
N GLU A 366 16.68 17.75 -0.10
CA GLU A 366 17.77 16.89 -0.56
C GLU A 366 17.25 15.59 -1.16
N LEU A 367 16.27 14.97 -0.49
CA LEU A 367 15.49 13.82 -0.97
C LEU A 367 14.74 14.16 -2.28
N PHE A 368 14.06 15.31 -2.33
CA PHE A 368 13.36 15.77 -3.53
C PHE A 368 14.32 16.01 -4.69
N GLY A 369 15.51 16.55 -4.41
CA GLY A 369 16.59 16.68 -5.39
C GLY A 369 17.00 15.34 -5.99
N ASP A 370 17.17 14.29 -5.16
CA ASP A 370 17.48 12.94 -5.65
C ASP A 370 16.32 12.32 -6.45
N ILE A 371 15.06 12.53 -6.04
CA ILE A 371 13.87 12.08 -6.80
C ILE A 371 13.79 12.75 -8.18
N ILE A 372 14.03 14.07 -8.27
CA ILE A 372 14.08 14.80 -9.55
C ILE A 372 15.21 14.24 -10.42
N ARG A 373 16.43 14.07 -9.87
CA ARG A 373 17.60 13.54 -10.60
C ARG A 373 17.38 12.12 -11.10
N LEU A 374 16.81 11.25 -10.28
CA LEU A 374 16.47 9.87 -10.66
C LEU A 374 15.43 9.85 -11.79
N THR A 375 14.40 10.70 -11.70
CA THR A 375 13.38 10.83 -12.76
C THR A 375 13.98 11.36 -14.06
N GLN A 376 14.87 12.36 -14.00
CA GLN A 376 15.57 12.90 -15.17
C GLN A 376 16.51 11.87 -15.81
N ALA A 377 17.31 11.15 -15.01
CA ALA A 377 18.17 10.08 -15.50
C ALA A 377 17.39 8.89 -16.08
N ALA A 378 16.17 8.64 -15.59
CA ALA A 378 15.28 7.64 -16.18
C ALA A 378 14.69 8.12 -17.53
N LEU A 379 14.29 9.39 -17.63
CA LEU A 379 13.80 9.98 -18.89
C LEU A 379 14.89 10.02 -19.98
N GLU A 380 16.15 10.25 -19.61
CA GLU A 380 17.32 10.17 -20.50
C GLU A 380 17.39 8.81 -21.22
N GLN A 381 17.17 7.70 -20.50
CA GLN A 381 17.24 6.34 -21.04
C GLN A 381 16.18 6.07 -22.11
N ILE A 382 14.98 6.66 -21.99
CA ILE A 382 13.93 6.58 -23.02
C ILE A 382 14.02 7.72 -24.06
N ASN A 383 15.13 8.46 -24.09
CA ASN A 383 15.39 9.59 -24.99
C ASN A 383 14.42 10.78 -24.87
N VAL A 384 13.73 10.92 -23.73
CA VAL A 384 12.73 11.96 -23.44
C VAL A 384 13.32 13.02 -22.49
N GLY A 385 12.76 14.22 -22.52
CA GLY A 385 13.02 15.25 -21.50
C GLY A 385 14.28 16.08 -21.72
N LYS A 386 14.67 16.26 -22.99
CA LYS A 386 15.86 17.04 -23.39
C LYS A 386 15.64 18.55 -23.21
N SER A 387 14.41 18.97 -22.94
CA SER A 387 14.05 20.33 -22.50
C SER A 387 12.74 20.34 -21.69
N PRO A 388 12.51 21.32 -20.79
CA PRO A 388 11.21 21.50 -20.14
C PRO A 388 10.05 21.70 -21.13
N GLN A 389 10.31 22.31 -22.29
CA GLN A 389 9.31 22.51 -23.35
C GLN A 389 8.88 21.19 -23.99
N GLU A 390 9.72 20.16 -23.99
CA GLU A 390 9.34 18.82 -24.42
C GLU A 390 8.36 18.17 -23.43
N LEU A 391 8.70 18.21 -22.13
CA LEU A 391 7.90 17.62 -21.05
C LEU A 391 6.56 18.35 -20.86
N ALA A 392 6.53 19.67 -21.09
CA ALA A 392 5.30 20.47 -21.07
C ALA A 392 4.28 20.07 -22.16
N ASN A 393 4.71 19.35 -23.21
CA ASN A 393 3.84 18.79 -24.25
C ASN A 393 3.47 17.31 -24.00
N LEU A 394 3.95 16.70 -22.91
CA LEU A 394 3.69 15.32 -22.52
C LEU A 394 2.85 15.24 -21.24
N LYS A 395 2.23 14.08 -21.04
CA LYS A 395 1.56 13.70 -19.79
C LYS A 395 2.40 12.66 -19.05
N CYS A 396 2.35 12.66 -17.72
CA CYS A 396 2.86 11.57 -16.89
C CYS A 396 1.68 10.84 -16.23
N LEU A 397 1.57 9.53 -16.42
CA LEU A 397 0.74 8.65 -15.61
C LEU A 397 1.63 7.99 -14.55
N LEU A 398 1.42 8.36 -13.29
CA LEU A 398 2.14 7.82 -12.14
C LEU A 398 1.39 6.62 -11.58
N VAL A 399 2.08 5.48 -11.44
CA VAL A 399 1.59 4.35 -10.63
C VAL A 399 1.94 4.60 -9.17
N ILE A 400 0.97 4.40 -8.27
CA ILE A 400 1.11 4.62 -6.83
C ILE A 400 0.70 3.37 -6.01
N PRO A 401 1.21 3.19 -4.78
CA PRO A 401 0.80 2.09 -3.90
C PRO A 401 -0.71 2.05 -3.63
N ASP A 402 -1.28 0.86 -3.41
CA ASP A 402 -2.72 0.74 -3.12
C ASP A 402 -3.11 1.34 -1.76
N LEU A 403 -2.23 1.14 -0.77
CA LEU A 403 -2.26 1.70 0.58
C LEU A 403 -1.23 2.84 0.66
N TYR A 404 -1.44 3.86 -0.17
CA TYR A 404 -0.52 4.99 -0.34
C TYR A 404 -0.46 5.91 0.88
N ASP A 405 0.69 6.54 1.10
CA ASP A 405 0.79 7.74 1.91
C ASP A 405 0.45 8.97 1.06
N LYS A 406 -0.44 9.85 1.55
CA LYS A 406 -0.88 11.04 0.82
C LYS A 406 0.24 12.06 0.62
N ALA A 407 1.13 12.27 1.59
CA ALA A 407 2.27 13.16 1.41
C ALA A 407 3.27 12.61 0.38
N TYR A 408 3.40 11.29 0.24
CA TYR A 408 4.16 10.65 -0.85
C TYR A 408 3.57 10.96 -2.23
N VAL A 409 2.26 10.74 -2.42
CA VAL A 409 1.57 10.99 -3.70
C VAL A 409 1.56 12.48 -4.06
N GLU A 410 1.25 13.35 -3.10
CA GLU A 410 1.16 14.80 -3.32
C GLU A 410 2.50 15.41 -3.70
N THR A 411 3.58 14.98 -3.02
CA THR A 411 4.95 15.36 -3.39
C THR A 411 5.31 14.90 -4.80
N TRP A 412 4.99 13.65 -5.18
CA TRP A 412 5.27 13.16 -6.53
C TRP A 412 4.53 13.99 -7.60
N CYS A 413 3.26 14.32 -7.39
CA CYS A 413 2.49 15.17 -8.30
C CYS A 413 3.11 16.56 -8.44
N ASP A 414 3.49 17.20 -7.33
CA ASP A 414 4.13 18.52 -7.34
C ASP A 414 5.49 18.50 -8.06
N LEU A 415 6.35 17.53 -7.75
CA LEU A 415 7.66 17.38 -8.40
C LEU A 415 7.52 17.10 -9.90
N LEU A 416 6.55 16.28 -10.32
CA LEU A 416 6.31 16.00 -11.74
C LEU A 416 5.79 17.20 -12.52
N LEU A 417 4.87 17.99 -11.94
CA LEU A 417 4.30 19.19 -12.56
C LEU A 417 5.27 20.38 -12.57
N HIS A 418 5.91 20.67 -11.43
CA HIS A 418 6.70 21.89 -11.26
C HIS A 418 8.20 21.72 -11.49
N SER A 419 8.80 20.60 -11.05
CA SER A 419 10.27 20.40 -11.09
C SER A 419 10.75 19.60 -12.29
N VAL A 420 9.94 18.64 -12.76
CA VAL A 420 10.16 17.89 -14.00
C VAL A 420 9.42 18.54 -15.18
N CYS A 421 8.45 19.43 -14.90
CA CYS A 421 7.72 20.21 -15.91
C CYS A 421 6.88 19.38 -16.89
N PHE A 422 6.27 18.28 -16.45
CA PHE A 422 5.25 17.60 -17.24
C PHE A 422 4.01 18.49 -17.42
N GLY A 423 3.48 18.57 -18.64
CA GLY A 423 2.31 19.41 -18.93
C GLY A 423 1.04 18.95 -18.20
N LYS A 424 0.94 17.64 -17.93
CA LYS A 424 -0.14 17.03 -17.13
C LYS A 424 0.34 15.84 -16.33
N VAL A 425 -0.27 15.59 -15.17
CA VAL A 425 -0.10 14.38 -14.36
C VAL A 425 -1.46 13.69 -14.15
N GLY A 426 -1.45 12.37 -14.04
CA GLY A 426 -2.57 11.56 -13.55
C GLY A 426 -2.04 10.39 -12.73
N ILE A 427 -2.88 9.78 -11.88
CA ILE A 427 -2.49 8.69 -10.98
C ILE A 427 -3.34 7.43 -11.16
N ILE A 428 -2.73 6.26 -10.92
CA ILE A 428 -3.40 4.95 -10.87
C ILE A 428 -2.77 4.07 -9.77
N GLN A 429 -3.59 3.29 -9.05
CA GLN A 429 -3.12 2.36 -8.03
C GLN A 429 -2.52 1.09 -8.65
N GLU A 430 -1.48 0.54 -8.02
CA GLU A 430 -0.74 -0.67 -8.42
C GLU A 430 -1.65 -1.84 -8.81
N ALA A 431 -2.56 -2.29 -7.94
CA ALA A 431 -3.39 -3.46 -8.23
C ALA A 431 -4.37 -3.22 -9.39
N VAL A 432 -4.95 -2.02 -9.49
CA VAL A 432 -5.83 -1.65 -10.62
C VAL A 432 -5.05 -1.67 -11.93
N ALA A 433 -3.83 -1.13 -11.92
CA ALA A 433 -2.93 -1.18 -13.06
C ALA A 433 -2.57 -2.64 -13.42
N ALA A 434 -2.24 -3.49 -12.46
CA ALA A 434 -1.97 -4.92 -12.71
C ALA A 434 -3.17 -5.63 -13.35
N THR A 435 -4.41 -5.36 -12.89
CA THR A 435 -5.62 -5.94 -13.52
C THR A 435 -5.85 -5.46 -14.95
N PHE A 436 -5.62 -4.19 -15.26
CA PHE A 436 -5.64 -3.69 -16.65
C PHE A 436 -4.54 -4.32 -17.52
N GLY A 437 -3.42 -4.74 -16.93
CA GLY A 437 -2.33 -5.43 -17.63
C GLY A 437 -2.64 -6.90 -17.92
N ALA A 438 -3.32 -7.57 -16.98
CA ALA A 438 -3.80 -8.95 -17.13
C ALA A 438 -5.07 -9.08 -17.99
N GLY A 439 -5.82 -8.00 -18.21
CA GLY A 439 -7.16 -8.04 -18.80
C GLY A 439 -8.25 -8.56 -17.84
N ALA A 440 -7.95 -8.64 -16.54
CA ALA A 440 -8.87 -9.14 -15.52
C ALA A 440 -9.82 -8.03 -15.04
N SER A 441 -11.10 -8.34 -14.86
CA SER A 441 -12.09 -7.42 -14.29
C SER A 441 -12.27 -7.58 -12.78
N SER A 442 -11.84 -8.70 -12.20
CA SER A 442 -11.93 -9.04 -10.78
C SER A 442 -10.79 -10.00 -10.43
N ALA A 443 -9.95 -9.66 -9.44
CA ALA A 443 -8.77 -10.44 -9.06
C ALA A 443 -8.25 -10.05 -7.67
N CYS A 444 -7.60 -10.99 -6.97
CA CYS A 444 -6.73 -10.65 -5.84
C CYS A 444 -5.31 -10.48 -6.37
N VAL A 445 -4.80 -9.26 -6.40
CA VAL A 445 -3.44 -8.96 -6.88
C VAL A 445 -2.46 -9.13 -5.73
N VAL A 446 -1.33 -9.76 -6.02
CA VAL A 446 -0.20 -9.98 -5.11
C VAL A 446 1.08 -9.49 -5.78
N ASP A 447 1.52 -8.26 -5.50
CA ASP A 447 2.80 -7.73 -6.01
C ASP A 447 3.89 -8.02 -4.98
N VAL A 448 4.75 -9.00 -5.26
CA VAL A 448 5.95 -9.24 -4.44
C VAL A 448 7.10 -8.41 -4.99
N GLY A 449 7.27 -7.22 -4.41
CA GLY A 449 8.31 -6.27 -4.76
C GLY A 449 9.69 -6.65 -4.22
N SER A 450 10.58 -5.64 -4.14
CA SER A 450 11.92 -5.81 -3.59
C SER A 450 11.91 -5.75 -2.06
N GLU A 451 11.39 -4.68 -1.46
CA GLU A 451 11.39 -4.50 0.00
C GLU A 451 10.04 -4.73 0.68
N ILE A 452 8.96 -4.74 -0.11
CA ILE A 452 7.60 -4.93 0.37
C ILE A 452 6.83 -5.90 -0.54
N THR A 453 5.76 -6.44 0.00
CA THR A 453 4.73 -7.18 -0.75
C THR A 453 3.39 -6.47 -0.54
N THR A 454 2.64 -6.21 -1.60
CA THR A 454 1.27 -5.66 -1.52
C THR A 454 0.24 -6.70 -1.96
N ILE A 455 -0.92 -6.68 -1.30
CA ILE A 455 -2.03 -7.58 -1.59
C ILE A 455 -3.32 -6.76 -1.58
N SER A 456 -4.07 -6.79 -2.68
CA SER A 456 -5.31 -6.01 -2.84
C SER A 456 -6.32 -6.74 -3.71
N CYS A 457 -7.58 -6.77 -3.29
CA CYS A 457 -8.67 -7.29 -4.10
C CYS A 457 -9.26 -6.17 -4.97
N VAL A 458 -9.21 -6.35 -6.29
CA VAL A 458 -9.81 -5.47 -7.29
C VAL A 458 -11.09 -6.11 -7.80
N ASP A 459 -12.14 -5.30 -7.98
CA ASP A 459 -13.39 -5.72 -8.59
C ASP A 459 -13.98 -4.56 -9.42
N GLU A 460 -14.42 -4.85 -10.65
CA GLU A 460 -14.97 -3.88 -11.61
C GLU A 460 -14.05 -2.66 -11.87
N GLY A 461 -12.72 -2.88 -11.77
CA GLY A 461 -11.69 -1.85 -11.98
C GLY A 461 -11.40 -0.96 -10.76
N MET A 462 -11.91 -1.31 -9.59
CA MET A 462 -11.78 -0.55 -8.33
C MET A 462 -11.20 -1.44 -7.22
N ILE A 463 -10.40 -0.88 -6.31
CA ILE A 463 -9.92 -1.63 -5.13
C ILE A 463 -11.01 -1.69 -4.06
N ILE A 464 -11.24 -2.88 -3.50
CA ILE A 464 -12.06 -3.06 -2.30
C ILE A 464 -11.22 -2.59 -1.10
N ASN A 465 -11.48 -1.38 -0.60
CA ASN A 465 -10.63 -0.64 0.34
C ASN A 465 -10.11 -1.46 1.54
N ASP A 466 -10.95 -2.29 2.15
CA ASP A 466 -10.64 -3.08 3.35
C ASP A 466 -9.80 -4.33 3.09
N SER A 467 -9.54 -4.67 1.83
CA SER A 467 -8.72 -5.82 1.43
C SER A 467 -7.23 -5.52 1.35
N ARG A 468 -6.85 -4.23 1.32
CA ARG A 468 -5.48 -3.78 1.05
C ARG A 468 -4.54 -4.15 2.18
N ILE A 469 -3.39 -4.74 1.85
CA ILE A 469 -2.31 -5.06 2.78
C ILE A 469 -0.99 -4.62 2.17
N ARG A 470 -0.14 -3.99 2.98
CA ARG A 470 1.32 -3.94 2.80
C ARG A 470 1.98 -4.90 3.80
N LEU A 471 2.96 -5.68 3.35
CA LEU A 471 3.87 -6.47 4.19
C LEU A 471 5.29 -5.94 3.99
N ASP A 472 6.05 -5.87 5.07
CA ASP A 472 7.37 -5.21 5.11
C ASP A 472 8.53 -6.17 4.77
N TYR A 473 8.31 -7.01 3.75
CA TYR A 473 9.31 -7.89 3.16
C TYR A 473 9.05 -8.16 1.66
N GLY A 474 10.12 -8.47 0.92
CA GLY A 474 10.06 -8.90 -0.47
C GLY A 474 11.34 -9.62 -0.92
N GLY A 475 11.67 -9.50 -2.20
CA GLY A 475 12.85 -10.16 -2.79
C GLY A 475 14.19 -9.80 -2.14
N LYS A 476 14.33 -8.62 -1.52
CA LYS A 476 15.55 -8.17 -0.82
C LYS A 476 15.87 -9.06 0.37
N GLN A 477 14.87 -9.30 1.24
CA GLN A 477 15.02 -10.15 2.41
C GLN A 477 15.25 -11.63 2.02
N VAL A 478 14.71 -12.08 0.88
CA VAL A 478 15.04 -13.39 0.30
C VAL A 478 16.53 -13.46 -0.12
N THR A 479 17.09 -12.41 -0.72
CA THR A 479 18.51 -12.31 -1.07
C THR A 479 19.41 -12.31 0.17
N GLU A 480 19.04 -11.56 1.21
CA GLU A 480 19.76 -11.53 2.48
C GLU A 480 19.72 -12.88 3.20
N ALA A 481 18.55 -13.52 3.30
CA ALA A 481 18.40 -14.85 3.90
C ALA A 481 19.14 -15.94 3.11
N LEU A 482 19.11 -15.91 1.78
CA LEU A 482 19.90 -16.81 0.94
C LEU A 482 21.40 -16.63 1.19
N THR A 483 21.86 -15.38 1.33
CA THR A 483 23.27 -15.08 1.64
C THR A 483 23.68 -15.61 3.02
N LYS A 484 22.84 -15.44 4.05
CA LYS A 484 23.06 -16.05 5.39
C LYS A 484 23.19 -17.58 5.30
N LEU A 485 22.22 -18.23 4.64
CA LEU A 485 22.18 -19.69 4.50
C LEU A 485 23.38 -20.24 3.71
N LEU A 486 23.78 -19.57 2.62
CA LEU A 486 24.97 -19.96 1.84
C LEU A 486 26.26 -19.80 2.66
N LEU A 487 26.41 -18.72 3.43
CA LEU A 487 27.57 -18.51 4.31
C LEU A 487 27.67 -19.59 5.40
N GLN A 488 26.55 -20.01 5.99
CA GLN A 488 26.52 -21.17 6.90
C GLN A 488 26.92 -22.49 6.21
N GLN A 489 26.80 -22.58 4.88
CA GLN A 489 27.22 -23.71 4.05
C GLN A 489 28.60 -23.49 3.40
N GLN A 490 29.47 -22.73 4.08
CA GLN A 490 30.86 -22.49 3.70
C GLN A 490 31.04 -21.83 2.32
N PHE A 491 30.08 -21.00 1.88
CA PHE A 491 30.11 -20.34 0.56
C PHE A 491 31.50 -19.75 0.23
N PRO A 492 32.09 -20.08 -0.94
CA PRO A 492 33.51 -19.81 -1.19
C PRO A 492 33.89 -18.33 -1.10
N TYR A 493 32.98 -17.44 -1.49
CA TYR A 493 33.15 -16.01 -1.34
C TYR A 493 32.74 -15.53 0.06
N ARG A 494 33.51 -15.98 1.07
CA ARG A 494 33.31 -15.68 2.49
C ARG A 494 33.27 -14.18 2.80
N ASP A 495 34.06 -13.39 2.06
CA ASP A 495 34.22 -11.95 2.27
C ASP A 495 33.10 -11.08 1.69
N ILE A 496 32.07 -11.65 1.05
CA ILE A 496 30.90 -10.92 0.50
C ILE A 496 30.24 -9.95 1.49
N ASP A 497 29.94 -8.73 1.04
CA ASP A 497 29.24 -7.72 1.83
C ASP A 497 28.06 -7.08 1.07
N LEU A 498 26.85 -7.27 1.59
CA LEU A 498 25.63 -6.74 0.99
C LEU A 498 25.45 -5.22 1.17
N SER A 499 26.30 -4.52 1.95
CA SER A 499 26.33 -3.05 1.91
C SER A 499 26.97 -2.51 0.62
N SER A 500 27.78 -3.33 -0.06
CA SER A 500 28.39 -3.03 -1.36
C SER A 500 27.38 -3.17 -2.50
N PHE A 501 26.49 -2.18 -2.63
CA PHE A 501 25.37 -2.17 -3.59
C PHE A 501 25.79 -2.18 -5.07
N ASN A 502 27.02 -1.77 -5.39
CA ASN A 502 27.53 -1.85 -6.74
C ASN A 502 27.83 -3.30 -7.16
N ASP A 503 28.59 -4.08 -6.38
CA ASP A 503 29.07 -5.41 -6.80
C ASP A 503 28.42 -6.59 -6.06
N ASP A 504 28.63 -6.74 -4.77
CA ASP A 504 28.25 -7.91 -3.99
C ASP A 504 26.74 -8.07 -3.85
N TRP A 505 26.00 -6.96 -3.71
CA TRP A 505 24.55 -6.98 -3.77
C TRP A 505 24.05 -7.56 -5.10
N GLN A 506 24.62 -7.10 -6.23
CA GLN A 506 24.21 -7.54 -7.56
C GLN A 506 24.56 -9.02 -7.80
N LEU A 507 25.66 -9.50 -7.23
CA LEU A 507 26.03 -10.91 -7.23
C LEU A 507 25.03 -11.76 -6.43
N ALA A 508 24.68 -11.35 -5.21
CA ALA A 508 23.70 -12.07 -4.39
C ALA A 508 22.29 -12.08 -5.02
N GLU A 509 21.87 -10.94 -5.58
CA GLU A 509 20.60 -10.80 -6.30
C GLU A 509 20.55 -11.70 -7.55
N THR A 510 21.69 -11.82 -8.26
CA THR A 510 21.86 -12.76 -9.40
C THR A 510 21.81 -14.22 -8.94
N ILE A 511 22.47 -14.56 -7.83
CA ILE A 511 22.45 -15.92 -7.25
C ILE A 511 21.02 -16.32 -6.85
N LYS A 512 20.25 -15.43 -6.22
CA LYS A 512 18.81 -15.65 -6.00
C LYS A 512 18.08 -15.88 -7.33
N HIS A 513 18.20 -14.95 -8.28
CA HIS A 513 17.45 -14.99 -9.54
C HIS A 513 17.81 -16.12 -10.50
N ASN A 514 18.92 -16.82 -10.29
CA ASN A 514 19.35 -17.94 -11.13
C ASN A 514 19.10 -19.32 -10.47
N TYR A 515 18.98 -19.39 -9.14
CA TYR A 515 19.00 -20.67 -8.42
C TYR A 515 17.88 -20.84 -7.38
N ALA A 516 17.22 -19.76 -6.90
CA ALA A 516 16.13 -19.89 -5.94
C ALA A 516 14.87 -20.49 -6.61
N THR A 517 14.30 -21.54 -6.03
CA THR A 517 13.21 -22.31 -6.64
C THR A 517 12.31 -22.95 -5.60
N PHE A 518 11.03 -23.14 -5.94
CA PHE A 518 10.10 -23.99 -5.20
C PHE A 518 9.83 -25.33 -5.90
N ASN A 519 10.47 -25.61 -7.03
CA ASN A 519 10.36 -26.89 -7.73
C ASN A 519 11.04 -28.01 -6.94
N ASP A 520 10.25 -28.81 -6.22
CA ASP A 520 10.74 -29.93 -5.41
C ASP A 520 11.36 -31.08 -6.24
N ALA A 521 11.31 -31.02 -7.58
CA ALA A 521 12.05 -31.92 -8.46
C ALA A 521 13.56 -31.61 -8.52
N ASP A 522 13.95 -30.34 -8.42
CA ASP A 522 15.32 -29.88 -8.71
C ASP A 522 16.24 -29.89 -7.48
N ILE A 523 15.64 -30.07 -6.28
CA ILE A 523 16.33 -30.02 -4.98
C ILE A 523 17.18 -31.28 -4.76
N ALA A 524 18.39 -31.23 -5.31
CA ALA A 524 19.50 -32.13 -5.09
C ALA A 524 20.75 -31.30 -4.75
N VAL A 525 21.88 -31.97 -4.47
CA VAL A 525 23.17 -31.27 -4.32
C VAL A 525 23.66 -30.87 -5.71
N GLN A 526 23.35 -29.64 -6.12
CA GLN A 526 23.72 -29.08 -7.42
C GLN A 526 25.10 -28.41 -7.37
N LEU A 527 25.76 -28.30 -8.53
CA LEU A 527 27.03 -27.59 -8.71
C LEU A 527 26.81 -26.44 -9.69
N TYR A 528 27.16 -25.22 -9.28
CA TYR A 528 27.02 -23.99 -10.05
C TYR A 528 28.30 -23.17 -10.04
N ASP A 529 28.38 -22.15 -10.89
CA ASP A 529 29.48 -21.20 -10.96
C ASP A 529 29.02 -19.74 -10.84
N PHE A 530 29.90 -18.88 -10.31
CA PHE A 530 29.69 -17.43 -10.29
C PHE A 530 30.99 -16.66 -10.53
N TYR A 531 30.87 -15.35 -10.77
CA TYR A 531 31.98 -14.47 -11.15
C TYR A 531 32.02 -13.29 -10.18
N LYS A 532 33.01 -13.28 -9.28
CA LYS A 532 33.28 -12.18 -8.35
C LYS A 532 34.02 -11.08 -9.12
N ARG A 533 33.35 -9.94 -9.27
CA ARG A 533 33.86 -8.75 -9.96
C ARG A 533 34.05 -7.64 -8.95
N LYS A 534 35.29 -7.19 -8.74
CA LYS A 534 35.60 -6.06 -7.86
C LYS A 534 36.35 -4.98 -8.63
N PRO A 535 36.10 -3.68 -8.36
CA PRO A 535 36.81 -2.60 -9.03
C PRO A 535 38.33 -2.72 -8.95
N GLY A 536 39.03 -2.54 -10.08
CA GLY A 536 40.49 -2.58 -10.14
C GLY A 536 41.12 -3.93 -9.83
N LYS A 537 40.36 -5.03 -9.88
CA LYS A 537 40.84 -6.41 -9.71
C LYS A 537 40.45 -7.25 -10.92
N GLU A 538 41.23 -8.29 -11.20
CA GLU A 538 40.89 -9.32 -12.18
C GLU A 538 39.64 -10.10 -11.71
N THR A 539 38.76 -10.48 -12.64
CA THR A 539 37.52 -11.20 -12.29
C THR A 539 37.84 -12.62 -11.84
N GLU A 540 37.35 -13.02 -10.67
CA GLU A 540 37.54 -14.35 -10.11
C GLU A 540 36.31 -15.23 -10.40
N LYS A 541 36.49 -16.34 -11.13
CA LYS A 541 35.47 -17.39 -11.26
C LYS A 541 35.52 -18.30 -10.03
N PHE A 542 34.35 -18.65 -9.50
CA PHE A 542 34.20 -19.62 -8.41
C PHE A 542 33.25 -20.75 -8.83
N LEU A 543 33.52 -21.95 -8.34
CA LEU A 543 32.55 -23.06 -8.30
C LEU A 543 31.96 -23.15 -6.89
N PHE A 544 30.69 -23.51 -6.76
CA PHE A 544 30.05 -23.77 -5.47
C PHE A 544 28.91 -24.78 -5.60
N LYS A 545 28.61 -25.46 -4.49
CA LYS A 545 27.45 -26.35 -4.35
C LYS A 545 26.38 -25.74 -3.46
N VAL A 546 25.14 -26.02 -3.81
CA VAL A 546 23.94 -25.73 -3.02
C VAL A 546 23.10 -26.99 -2.86
N PHE A 547 22.21 -27.00 -1.88
CA PHE A 547 21.26 -28.07 -1.64
C PHE A 547 19.84 -27.53 -1.34
N ASP A 548 19.51 -27.22 -0.08
CA ASP A 548 18.16 -26.79 0.31
C ASP A 548 18.03 -25.28 0.57
N GLU A 549 19.14 -24.54 0.59
CA GLU A 549 19.20 -23.09 0.83
C GLU A 549 18.35 -22.31 -0.18
N VAL A 550 18.38 -22.76 -1.44
CA VAL A 550 17.64 -22.21 -2.58
C VAL A 550 16.11 -22.28 -2.44
N MET A 551 15.59 -23.18 -1.60
CA MET A 551 14.16 -23.28 -1.29
C MET A 551 13.84 -22.72 0.11
N LEU A 552 14.76 -22.88 1.07
CA LEU A 552 14.61 -22.36 2.44
C LEU A 552 14.58 -20.82 2.50
N ALA A 553 15.37 -20.13 1.68
CA ALA A 553 15.37 -18.67 1.62
C ALA A 553 14.02 -18.08 1.14
N PRO A 554 13.46 -18.48 -0.02
CA PRO A 554 12.16 -17.95 -0.46
C PRO A 554 10.98 -18.51 0.36
N LEU A 555 11.12 -19.65 1.04
CA LEU A 555 10.13 -20.10 2.04
C LEU A 555 9.95 -19.10 3.20
N GLY A 556 10.90 -18.17 3.42
CA GLY A 556 10.76 -17.06 4.36
C GLY A 556 9.53 -16.18 4.11
N LEU A 557 9.00 -16.12 2.87
CA LEU A 557 7.74 -15.41 2.58
C LEU A 557 6.52 -16.00 3.32
N PHE A 558 6.62 -17.24 3.79
CA PHE A 558 5.62 -17.92 4.60
C PHE A 558 6.05 -18.13 6.07
N TYR A 559 7.27 -17.67 6.41
CA TYR A 559 7.89 -17.71 7.74
C TYR A 559 8.75 -16.45 7.96
N PRO A 560 8.15 -15.24 7.94
CA PRO A 560 8.89 -13.98 7.78
C PRO A 560 9.80 -13.60 8.95
N ASP A 561 9.67 -14.25 10.12
CA ASP A 561 10.66 -14.13 11.20
C ASP A 561 12.07 -14.61 10.77
N LEU A 562 12.19 -15.50 9.76
CA LEU A 562 13.48 -15.88 9.15
C LEU A 562 14.25 -14.67 8.59
N PHE A 563 13.54 -13.60 8.21
CA PHE A 563 14.14 -12.38 7.68
C PHE A 563 14.68 -11.45 8.78
N GLU A 564 14.36 -11.70 10.05
CA GLU A 564 14.83 -10.93 11.22
C GLU A 564 14.57 -9.41 11.12
N ILE A 565 13.44 -9.05 10.50
CA ILE A 565 13.05 -7.65 10.27
C ILE A 565 12.79 -6.96 11.61
N ALA A 566 13.45 -5.83 11.84
CA ALA A 566 13.29 -5.02 13.03
C ALA A 566 11.82 -4.60 13.22
N LYS A 567 11.25 -4.91 14.38
CA LYS A 567 9.84 -4.64 14.73
C LYS A 567 9.66 -3.28 15.42
N GLU A 568 10.62 -2.38 15.23
CA GLU A 568 10.62 -1.02 15.78
C GLU A 568 9.86 -0.06 14.85
N HIS A 569 9.16 0.90 15.44
CA HIS A 569 8.45 1.97 14.72
C HIS A 569 9.46 2.86 13.96
N ARG A 570 9.32 2.95 12.63
CA ARG A 570 10.23 3.73 11.78
C ARG A 570 9.95 5.23 11.90
N GLU A 571 10.95 5.99 12.36
CA GLU A 571 10.84 7.45 12.46
C GLU A 571 10.56 8.11 11.08
N ARG A 572 9.78 9.20 11.10
CA ARG A 572 9.44 10.02 9.91
C ARG A 572 9.85 11.50 10.04
N PRO A 573 11.15 11.83 10.20
CA PRO A 573 11.60 13.19 10.48
C PRO A 573 11.61 14.14 9.28
N LEU A 574 11.45 13.66 8.04
CA LEU A 574 11.51 14.50 6.82
C LEU A 574 10.12 14.89 6.32
N LEU A 575 9.26 13.90 6.06
CA LEU A 575 7.87 14.12 5.63
C LEU A 575 6.91 13.62 6.70
N PRO A 576 6.14 14.51 7.37
CA PRO A 576 5.11 14.11 8.31
C PRO A 576 3.98 13.34 7.61
N GLU A 577 3.08 12.75 8.41
CA GLU A 577 1.83 12.19 7.90
C GLU A 577 0.89 13.30 7.39
N SER A 578 -0.03 12.96 6.48
CA SER A 578 -1.08 13.86 6.00
C SER A 578 -2.31 13.84 6.91
N PHE A 579 -2.91 15.00 7.13
CA PHE A 579 -4.04 15.22 8.02
C PHE A 579 -5.17 15.92 7.28
N ASP A 580 -6.41 15.60 7.62
CA ASP A 580 -7.55 16.36 7.11
C ASP A 580 -7.57 17.77 7.71
N GLN A 581 -7.81 18.76 6.85
CA GLN A 581 -7.68 20.18 7.16
C GLN A 581 -8.84 20.72 8.02
N TYR A 582 -9.91 19.95 8.21
CA TYR A 582 -11.11 20.35 8.96
C TYR A 582 -11.22 19.68 10.34
N THR A 583 -10.81 18.42 10.44
CA THR A 583 -10.80 17.62 11.69
C THR A 583 -9.46 17.66 12.41
N GLY A 584 -8.35 17.76 11.68
CA GLY A 584 -7.00 17.59 12.25
C GLY A 584 -6.63 16.13 12.54
N GLU A 585 -7.35 15.16 11.97
CA GLU A 585 -7.05 13.72 12.10
C GLU A 585 -6.26 13.20 10.88
N PRO A 586 -5.36 12.21 11.04
CA PRO A 586 -4.68 11.55 9.92
C PRO A 586 -5.66 11.06 8.85
N ASN A 587 -5.38 11.35 7.57
CA ASN A 587 -6.31 11.12 6.45
C ASN A 587 -5.77 10.17 5.36
N ASN A 588 -4.68 9.45 5.67
CA ASN A 588 -4.18 8.33 4.87
C ASN A 588 -5.25 7.21 4.76
N PRO A 589 -5.23 6.38 3.70
CA PRO A 589 -6.24 5.34 3.51
C PRO A 589 -6.14 4.23 4.56
N TYR A 590 -7.28 3.86 5.14
CA TYR A 590 -7.42 2.73 6.07
C TYR A 590 -7.76 1.42 5.34
N SER A 591 -7.48 0.28 5.97
CA SER A 591 -7.86 -1.05 5.49
C SER A 591 -8.00 -2.06 6.64
N LYS A 592 -9.18 -2.68 6.80
CA LYS A 592 -9.44 -3.63 7.89
C LYS A 592 -8.52 -4.84 7.87
N ALA A 593 -8.17 -5.36 6.68
CA ALA A 593 -7.26 -6.49 6.54
C ALA A 593 -5.85 -6.19 7.11
N HIS A 594 -5.28 -5.02 6.80
CA HIS A 594 -3.96 -4.65 7.31
C HIS A 594 -3.97 -4.35 8.81
N GLU A 595 -5.03 -3.72 9.33
CA GLU A 595 -5.22 -3.55 10.78
C GLU A 595 -5.27 -4.91 11.49
N ASN A 596 -6.03 -5.87 10.96
CA ASN A 596 -6.16 -7.21 11.55
C ASN A 596 -4.79 -7.92 11.61
N LEU A 597 -3.95 -7.81 10.58
CA LEU A 597 -2.59 -8.36 10.58
C LEU A 597 -1.66 -7.62 11.56
N GLN A 598 -1.71 -6.29 11.62
CA GLN A 598 -0.87 -5.49 12.50
C GLN A 598 -1.11 -5.79 13.98
N PHE A 599 -2.35 -6.10 14.37
CA PHE A 599 -2.70 -6.50 15.74
C PHE A 599 -2.81 -8.02 15.96
N GLY A 600 -2.34 -8.86 15.03
CA GLY A 600 -2.28 -10.32 15.21
C GLY A 600 -3.65 -11.00 15.32
N SER A 601 -4.68 -10.44 14.69
CA SER A 601 -6.09 -10.87 14.75
C SER A 601 -6.60 -11.42 13.40
N ALA A 602 -5.70 -12.11 12.68
CA ALA A 602 -5.95 -12.71 11.37
C ALA A 602 -6.96 -13.86 11.43
N TYR A 603 -7.84 -13.98 10.43
CA TYR A 603 -8.86 -15.03 10.39
C TYR A 603 -8.29 -16.46 10.34
N SER A 604 -7.11 -16.63 9.74
CA SER A 604 -6.43 -17.94 9.59
C SER A 604 -5.91 -18.55 10.89
N ASP A 605 -5.91 -17.79 12.00
CA ASP A 605 -5.44 -18.22 13.33
C ASP A 605 -6.58 -18.33 14.37
N MET A 606 -7.84 -18.19 13.94
CA MET A 606 -9.01 -18.27 14.82
C MET A 606 -9.56 -19.70 14.94
N THR A 607 -10.27 -19.97 16.03
CA THR A 607 -11.12 -21.17 16.13
C THR A 607 -12.35 -21.01 15.23
N ASP A 608 -12.89 -22.14 14.77
CA ASP A 608 -14.12 -22.21 13.96
C ASP A 608 -15.27 -21.33 14.51
N GLU A 609 -15.52 -21.39 15.82
CA GLU A 609 -16.55 -20.59 16.49
C GLU A 609 -16.21 -19.09 16.50
N ALA A 610 -14.98 -18.71 16.91
CA ALA A 610 -14.57 -17.31 16.98
C ALA A 610 -14.56 -16.65 15.59
N LEU A 611 -14.13 -17.39 14.57
CA LEU A 611 -14.21 -17.01 13.17
C LEU A 611 -15.66 -16.71 12.76
N LEU A 612 -16.56 -17.67 12.94
CA LEU A 612 -17.97 -17.52 12.55
C LEU A 612 -18.66 -16.34 13.27
N VAL A 613 -18.37 -16.13 14.56
CA VAL A 613 -18.90 -14.97 15.29
C VAL A 613 -18.32 -13.65 14.76
N LYS A 614 -16.99 -13.52 14.58
CA LYS A 614 -16.37 -12.29 14.04
C LYS A 614 -16.89 -11.97 12.64
N LEU A 615 -17.01 -12.96 11.75
CA LEU A 615 -17.55 -12.78 10.40
C LEU A 615 -19.01 -12.32 10.41
N ALA A 616 -19.85 -12.90 11.28
CA ALA A 616 -21.26 -12.50 11.41
C ALA A 616 -21.38 -11.06 11.96
N GLU A 617 -20.54 -10.67 12.91
CA GLU A 617 -20.51 -9.33 13.48
C GLU A 617 -20.02 -8.27 12.48
N GLU A 618 -18.88 -8.51 11.80
CA GLU A 618 -18.37 -7.54 10.83
C GLU A 618 -19.29 -7.41 9.61
N LYS A 619 -19.90 -8.51 9.13
CA LYS A 619 -20.90 -8.45 8.05
C LYS A 619 -22.20 -7.75 8.48
N ALA A 620 -22.56 -7.77 9.76
CA ALA A 620 -23.67 -6.98 10.30
C ALA A 620 -23.31 -5.49 10.42
N ASN A 621 -22.09 -5.16 10.86
CA ASN A 621 -21.58 -3.79 10.97
C ASN A 621 -21.43 -3.13 9.59
N SER A 622 -20.90 -3.85 8.60
CA SER A 622 -20.79 -3.45 7.18
C SER A 622 -22.14 -2.98 6.63
N LYS A 623 -23.20 -3.77 6.80
CA LYS A 623 -24.57 -3.42 6.36
C LYS A 623 -25.18 -2.19 7.05
N GLN A 624 -24.66 -1.77 8.20
CA GLN A 624 -25.11 -0.56 8.91
C GLN A 624 -24.31 0.69 8.52
N ALA A 625 -23.21 0.56 7.78
CA ALA A 625 -22.40 1.67 7.29
C ALA A 625 -22.96 2.30 6.00
N SER A 626 -24.22 2.75 6.04
CA SER A 626 -24.91 3.40 4.91
C SER A 626 -24.39 4.80 4.54
N ALA A 627 -23.40 5.29 5.28
CA ALA A 627 -22.59 6.46 4.95
C ALA A 627 -21.12 6.17 5.35
N PRO A 628 -20.13 6.73 4.65
CA PRO A 628 -18.75 6.71 5.12
C PRO A 628 -18.69 7.45 6.47
N LYS A 629 -18.46 6.70 7.55
CA LYS A 629 -18.21 7.30 8.86
C LYS A 629 -16.90 8.10 8.76
N ALA A 630 -16.91 9.35 9.21
CA ALA A 630 -15.66 10.03 9.54
C ALA A 630 -14.86 9.17 10.54
N LEU A 631 -13.53 9.17 10.42
CA LEU A 631 -12.64 8.25 11.15
C LEU A 631 -12.84 8.40 12.66
N ASN A 632 -13.53 7.44 13.29
CA ASN A 632 -13.91 7.58 14.71
C ASN A 632 -12.88 6.92 15.64
N THR A 633 -11.63 7.39 15.54
CA THR A 633 -10.63 7.45 16.62
C THR A 633 -10.35 6.18 17.44
N GLN A 634 -10.55 4.98 16.87
CA GLN A 634 -10.05 3.69 17.37
C GLN A 634 -9.53 2.87 16.18
N GLY A 635 -8.34 2.27 16.30
CA GLY A 635 -7.77 1.41 15.25
C GLY A 635 -7.07 2.13 14.10
N GLN A 636 -6.42 3.27 14.33
CA GLN A 636 -5.54 3.85 13.30
C GLN A 636 -4.32 2.95 13.06
N ILE A 637 -4.13 2.56 11.80
CA ILE A 637 -3.00 1.78 11.32
C ILE A 637 -1.71 2.61 11.49
N ASP A 638 -0.74 2.08 12.23
CA ASP A 638 0.59 2.67 12.27
C ASP A 638 1.38 2.21 11.03
N THR A 639 1.31 3.00 9.95
CA THR A 639 2.03 2.69 8.69
C THR A 639 3.56 2.68 8.83
N SER A 640 4.08 3.16 9.96
CA SER A 640 5.49 3.20 10.37
C SER A 640 5.93 1.97 11.17
N SER A 641 5.01 1.18 11.75
CA SER A 641 5.29 -0.11 12.38
C SER A 641 5.31 -1.24 11.32
N PRO A 642 6.41 -1.98 11.12
CA PRO A 642 6.51 -3.00 10.08
C PRO A 642 5.57 -4.19 10.28
N VAL A 643 4.84 -4.60 9.23
CA VAL A 643 3.92 -5.76 9.28
C VAL A 643 4.55 -6.99 8.62
N THR A 644 4.70 -8.06 9.41
CA THR A 644 5.43 -9.29 9.03
C THR A 644 4.55 -10.54 9.18
N ALA A 645 3.35 -10.52 8.59
CA ALA A 645 2.48 -11.70 8.53
C ALA A 645 2.87 -12.64 7.37
N PRO A 646 2.68 -13.97 7.48
CA PRO A 646 2.87 -14.92 6.38
C PRO A 646 2.00 -14.60 5.15
N LEU A 647 2.57 -14.74 3.95
CA LEU A 647 1.94 -14.35 2.68
C LEU A 647 0.63 -15.12 2.39
N ASP A 648 0.60 -16.41 2.69
CA ASP A 648 -0.58 -17.27 2.57
C ASP A 648 -1.75 -16.76 3.45
N LYS A 649 -1.48 -16.50 4.73
CA LYS A 649 -2.45 -15.93 5.67
C LYS A 649 -2.91 -14.52 5.28
N ALA A 650 -2.01 -13.70 4.74
CA ALA A 650 -2.32 -12.34 4.32
C ALA A 650 -3.24 -12.30 3.09
N ILE A 651 -3.11 -13.25 2.15
CA ILE A 651 -4.04 -13.38 1.01
C ILE A 651 -5.43 -13.83 1.49
N ILE A 652 -5.49 -14.80 2.42
CA ILE A 652 -6.76 -15.22 3.05
C ILE A 652 -7.42 -14.03 3.77
N GLU A 653 -6.65 -13.22 4.50
CA GLU A 653 -7.13 -12.01 5.16
C GLU A 653 -7.68 -10.99 4.15
N SER A 654 -6.94 -10.68 3.07
CA SER A 654 -7.37 -9.77 2.01
C SER A 654 -8.74 -10.15 1.43
N ILE A 655 -8.87 -11.42 1.00
CA ILE A 655 -10.08 -11.93 0.34
C ILE A 655 -11.25 -12.05 1.32
N THR A 656 -10.98 -12.36 2.59
CA THR A 656 -12.02 -12.43 3.63
C THR A 656 -12.62 -11.05 3.91
N ASN A 657 -11.79 -10.01 4.09
CA ASN A 657 -12.28 -8.64 4.25
C ASN A 657 -12.99 -8.14 2.98
N ALA A 658 -12.50 -8.52 1.79
CA ALA A 658 -13.19 -8.23 0.53
C ALA A 658 -14.63 -8.81 0.50
N GLY A 659 -14.82 -10.04 0.98
CA GLY A 659 -16.13 -10.69 1.09
C GLY A 659 -17.06 -10.10 2.18
N ILE A 660 -16.50 -9.47 3.21
CA ILE A 660 -17.24 -8.74 4.27
C ILE A 660 -17.73 -7.38 3.77
N SER A 661 -16.89 -6.64 3.04
CA SER A 661 -17.23 -5.33 2.46
C SER A 661 -18.03 -5.44 1.15
N THR A 662 -18.15 -6.63 0.56
CA THR A 662 -19.00 -6.91 -0.61
C THR A 662 -19.92 -8.13 -0.37
N ASP A 663 -19.58 -9.29 -0.92
CA ASP A 663 -20.24 -10.57 -0.68
C ASP A 663 -19.26 -11.74 -0.88
N PHE A 664 -19.52 -12.89 -0.26
CA PHE A 664 -18.64 -14.06 -0.37
C PHE A 664 -18.78 -14.81 -1.72
N GLY A 665 -19.77 -14.48 -2.54
CA GLY A 665 -19.85 -14.91 -3.94
C GLY A 665 -18.76 -14.26 -4.81
N LYS A 666 -18.41 -13.00 -4.53
CA LYS A 666 -17.22 -12.32 -5.09
C LYS A 666 -15.93 -12.88 -4.49
N ALA A 667 -15.88 -13.21 -3.19
CA ALA A 667 -14.71 -13.86 -2.59
C ALA A 667 -14.34 -15.19 -3.29
N LYS A 668 -15.33 -15.97 -3.76
CA LYS A 668 -15.08 -17.15 -4.63
C LYS A 668 -14.31 -16.77 -5.91
N LYS A 669 -14.70 -15.70 -6.61
CA LYS A 669 -13.99 -15.23 -7.81
C LYS A 669 -12.56 -14.80 -7.50
N LEU A 670 -12.35 -14.13 -6.37
CA LEU A 670 -11.03 -13.65 -5.95
C LEU A 670 -10.05 -14.81 -5.68
N TYR A 671 -10.48 -15.89 -5.03
CA TYR A 671 -9.67 -17.12 -4.89
C TYR A 671 -9.39 -17.83 -6.23
N ASP A 672 -10.29 -17.71 -7.20
CA ASP A 672 -10.17 -18.29 -8.54
C ASP A 672 -9.32 -17.42 -9.51
N ASN A 673 -8.93 -16.22 -9.06
CA ASN A 673 -8.19 -15.22 -9.83
C ASN A 673 -7.11 -14.54 -8.95
N LEU A 674 -6.19 -15.33 -8.38
CA LEU A 674 -5.01 -14.80 -7.68
C LEU A 674 -3.96 -14.38 -8.72
N LEU A 675 -3.75 -13.07 -8.93
CA LEU A 675 -2.82 -12.52 -9.90
C LEU A 675 -1.48 -12.17 -9.23
N VAL A 676 -0.45 -12.99 -9.47
CA VAL A 676 0.89 -12.75 -8.92
C VAL A 676 1.72 -11.89 -9.88
N VAL A 677 2.25 -10.77 -9.37
CA VAL A 677 3.12 -9.82 -10.08
C VAL A 677 4.30 -9.43 -9.19
N GLY A 678 5.15 -8.52 -9.68
CA GLY A 678 6.27 -7.99 -8.91
C GLY A 678 7.60 -8.71 -9.15
N GLY A 679 8.69 -8.01 -8.82
CA GLY A 679 10.06 -8.45 -9.18
C GLY A 679 10.77 -9.35 -8.19
N GLY A 680 10.29 -9.47 -6.95
CA GLY A 680 10.88 -10.32 -5.93
C GLY A 680 10.71 -11.81 -6.22
N LEU A 681 9.63 -12.20 -6.93
CA LEU A 681 9.30 -13.59 -7.25
C LEU A 681 9.31 -13.96 -8.74
N ALA A 682 9.44 -12.99 -9.66
CA ALA A 682 9.31 -13.17 -11.12
C ALA A 682 10.25 -14.20 -11.81
N LYS A 683 11.09 -14.90 -11.04
CA LYS A 683 12.04 -15.92 -11.50
C LYS A 683 12.12 -17.14 -10.57
N ILE A 684 11.17 -17.33 -9.64
CA ILE A 684 11.19 -18.47 -8.71
C ILE A 684 10.14 -19.50 -9.15
N ASP A 685 10.62 -20.58 -9.76
CA ASP A 685 9.78 -21.61 -10.36
C ASP A 685 8.88 -22.32 -9.32
N ASN A 686 7.70 -22.75 -9.76
CA ASN A 686 6.65 -23.43 -8.99
C ASN A 686 6.13 -22.66 -7.74
N PHE A 687 6.30 -21.34 -7.67
CA PHE A 687 5.70 -20.51 -6.61
C PHE A 687 4.17 -20.61 -6.59
N ASP A 688 3.54 -20.65 -7.77
CA ASP A 688 2.11 -20.83 -7.97
C ASP A 688 1.58 -22.11 -7.30
N VAL A 689 2.27 -23.24 -7.50
CA VAL A 689 1.91 -24.54 -6.91
C VAL A 689 2.05 -24.48 -5.40
N LEU A 690 3.18 -23.97 -4.88
CA LEU A 690 3.38 -23.83 -3.45
C LEU A 690 2.34 -22.92 -2.80
N LEU A 691 2.05 -21.76 -3.41
CA LEU A 691 1.06 -20.82 -2.90
C LEU A 691 -0.33 -21.46 -2.84
N ASN A 692 -0.70 -22.23 -3.87
CA ASN A 692 -1.94 -23.00 -3.90
C ASN A 692 -2.04 -24.00 -2.74
N ASP A 693 -0.99 -24.79 -2.49
CA ASP A 693 -0.92 -25.72 -1.34
C ASP A 693 -1.07 -24.96 -0.02
N ARG A 694 -0.31 -23.86 0.15
CA ARG A 694 -0.24 -23.09 1.40
C ARG A 694 -1.57 -22.43 1.73
N ILE A 695 -2.27 -21.84 0.76
CA ILE A 695 -3.62 -21.28 0.98
C ILE A 695 -4.62 -22.39 1.28
N ASN A 696 -4.57 -23.55 0.61
CA ASN A 696 -5.43 -24.70 0.97
C ASN A 696 -5.19 -25.24 2.39
N ILE A 697 -3.96 -25.16 2.91
CA ILE A 697 -3.61 -25.59 4.26
C ILE A 697 -4.09 -24.60 5.33
N TRP A 698 -3.94 -23.29 5.09
CA TRP A 698 -4.20 -22.26 6.09
C TRP A 698 -5.59 -21.60 6.02
N ARG A 699 -6.33 -21.74 4.92
CA ARG A 699 -7.68 -21.19 4.78
C ARG A 699 -8.67 -21.99 5.64
N PRO A 700 -9.35 -21.37 6.62
CA PRO A 700 -10.35 -22.04 7.44
C PRO A 700 -11.44 -22.74 6.62
N LYS A 701 -11.99 -23.84 7.15
CA LYS A 701 -12.97 -24.69 6.44
C LYS A 701 -14.22 -23.91 5.99
N PHE A 702 -14.74 -23.02 6.84
CA PHE A 702 -15.90 -22.18 6.50
C PHE A 702 -15.60 -21.13 5.44
N LEU A 703 -14.37 -20.60 5.39
CA LEU A 703 -13.90 -19.72 4.31
C LEU A 703 -13.60 -20.50 3.01
N SER A 704 -13.72 -21.83 3.04
CA SER A 704 -13.51 -22.72 1.89
C SER A 704 -14.81 -23.24 1.26
N THR A 705 -16.01 -22.96 1.81
CA THR A 705 -17.30 -23.42 1.24
C THR A 705 -18.07 -22.32 0.52
N SER A 706 -18.81 -22.68 -0.53
CA SER A 706 -19.72 -21.78 -1.23
C SER A 706 -21.00 -21.44 -0.45
N THR A 707 -21.32 -22.14 0.65
CA THR A 707 -22.51 -21.89 1.49
C THR A 707 -22.22 -21.09 2.77
N LEU A 708 -21.05 -20.45 2.86
CA LEU A 708 -20.67 -19.61 4.00
C LEU A 708 -21.76 -18.57 4.37
N ASP A 709 -22.43 -17.98 3.37
CA ASP A 709 -23.49 -17.01 3.61
C ASP A 709 -24.70 -17.60 4.36
N ASP A 710 -25.03 -18.88 4.13
CA ASP A 710 -26.09 -19.60 4.86
C ASP A 710 -25.64 -19.96 6.29
N VAL A 711 -24.36 -20.32 6.47
CA VAL A 711 -23.76 -20.54 7.80
C VAL A 711 -23.79 -19.24 8.62
N LEU A 712 -23.40 -18.11 8.04
CA LEU A 712 -23.46 -16.80 8.71
C LEU A 712 -24.91 -16.36 8.98
N VAL A 713 -25.86 -16.67 8.09
CA VAL A 713 -27.30 -16.45 8.33
C VAL A 713 -27.84 -17.31 9.47
N TYR A 714 -27.29 -18.51 9.70
CA TYR A 714 -27.57 -19.31 10.88
C TYR A 714 -26.96 -18.67 12.16
N VAL A 715 -25.68 -18.33 12.14
CA VAL A 715 -24.96 -17.72 13.29
C VAL A 715 -25.62 -16.43 13.76
N SER A 716 -25.97 -15.52 12.82
CA SER A 716 -26.70 -14.29 13.15
C SER A 716 -28.04 -14.54 13.83
N LYS A 717 -28.77 -15.61 13.45
CA LYS A 717 -30.06 -15.96 14.08
C LYS A 717 -29.90 -16.48 15.50
N GLU A 718 -28.81 -17.18 15.82
CA GLU A 718 -28.53 -17.57 17.21
C GLU A 718 -28.06 -16.38 18.04
N LYS A 719 -27.26 -15.46 17.46
CA LYS A 719 -26.92 -14.19 18.11
C LYS A 719 -28.16 -13.37 18.43
N ASP A 720 -29.07 -13.17 17.46
CA ASP A 720 -30.33 -12.43 17.66
C ASP A 720 -31.17 -13.03 18.80
N LYS A 721 -31.21 -14.36 18.94
CA LYS A 721 -31.89 -15.01 20.08
C LYS A 721 -31.22 -14.67 21.41
N MET A 722 -29.90 -14.73 21.48
CA MET A 722 -29.16 -14.46 22.72
C MET A 722 -29.22 -12.98 23.11
N ASP A 723 -29.07 -12.05 22.16
CA ASP A 723 -29.22 -10.62 22.42
C ASP A 723 -30.65 -10.25 22.86
N ASN A 724 -31.68 -10.91 22.31
CA ASN A 724 -33.05 -10.70 22.78
C ASN A 724 -33.33 -11.35 24.14
N ARG A 725 -32.80 -12.55 24.42
CA ARG A 725 -32.83 -13.17 25.75
C ARG A 725 -32.12 -12.29 26.78
N ARG A 726 -30.99 -11.68 26.43
CA ARG A 726 -30.21 -10.76 27.28
C ARG A 726 -30.99 -9.49 27.61
N LYS A 727 -31.63 -8.86 26.62
CA LYS A 727 -32.55 -7.71 26.84
C LYS A 727 -33.69 -8.09 27.79
N GLN A 728 -34.34 -9.23 27.57
CA GLN A 728 -35.43 -9.69 28.43
C GLN A 728 -34.96 -9.96 29.87
N MET A 729 -33.81 -10.63 30.06
CA MET A 729 -33.24 -10.89 31.39
C MET A 729 -32.84 -9.60 32.13
N ILE A 730 -32.32 -8.60 31.42
CA ILE A 730 -32.04 -7.26 31.98
C ILE A 730 -33.36 -6.56 32.39
N GLU A 731 -34.38 -6.61 31.54
CA GLU A 731 -35.69 -6.00 31.81
C GLU A 731 -36.39 -6.66 33.02
N ASP A 732 -36.37 -7.99 33.10
CA ASP A 732 -36.97 -8.76 34.20
C ASP A 732 -36.17 -8.63 35.51
N ALA A 733 -34.84 -8.47 35.45
CA ALA A 733 -34.03 -8.12 36.61
C ALA A 733 -34.34 -6.69 37.11
N LYS A 734 -34.43 -5.71 36.21
CA LYS A 734 -34.86 -4.34 36.54
C LYS A 734 -36.26 -4.33 37.17
N LYS A 735 -37.24 -5.03 36.59
CA LYS A 735 -38.60 -5.17 37.14
C LYS A 735 -38.62 -5.73 38.57
N LYS A 736 -37.79 -6.74 38.87
CA LYS A 736 -37.68 -7.32 40.23
C LYS A 736 -37.15 -6.33 41.26
N LYS A 737 -36.28 -5.39 40.85
CA LYS A 737 -35.75 -4.30 41.69
C LYS A 737 -36.64 -3.04 41.74
N ALA A 738 -37.47 -2.79 40.72
CA ALA A 738 -38.16 -1.51 40.52
C ALA A 738 -39.07 -1.09 41.69
N GLY A 739 -39.85 -2.03 42.25
CA GLY A 739 -40.77 -1.75 43.35
C GLY A 739 -41.85 -0.73 42.96
N SER A 740 -41.62 0.54 43.32
CA SER A 740 -42.48 1.69 42.96
C SER A 740 -41.81 2.75 42.07
N SER A 741 -40.55 2.55 41.68
CA SER A 741 -39.76 3.45 40.82
C SER A 741 -39.90 3.07 39.34
N SER A 742 -39.44 3.92 38.41
CA SER A 742 -39.41 3.55 36.99
C SER A 742 -38.37 2.47 36.71
N ILE A 743 -38.67 1.54 35.79
CA ILE A 743 -37.74 0.49 35.30
C ILE A 743 -36.47 1.12 34.70
N ASP A 744 -36.59 2.32 34.14
CA ASP A 744 -35.47 3.07 33.56
C ASP A 744 -34.50 3.58 34.64
N GLU A 745 -34.99 3.87 35.85
CA GLU A 745 -34.22 4.39 36.99
C GLU A 745 -33.52 3.29 37.79
N VAL A 746 -33.76 2.01 37.46
CA VAL A 746 -33.16 0.86 38.16
C VAL A 746 -31.82 0.48 37.56
N GLU A 747 -30.76 0.56 38.34
CA GLU A 747 -29.44 0.04 37.96
C GLU A 747 -29.22 -1.39 38.49
N LEU A 748 -28.62 -2.23 37.65
CA LEU A 748 -28.19 -3.58 37.99
C LEU A 748 -26.75 -3.54 38.52
N THR A 749 -26.40 -4.45 39.43
CA THR A 749 -25.01 -4.59 39.89
C THR A 749 -24.15 -5.26 38.82
N GLU A 750 -22.82 -5.11 38.94
CA GLU A 750 -21.87 -5.80 38.07
C GLU A 750 -22.05 -7.33 38.15
N ASP A 751 -22.32 -7.88 39.35
CA ASP A 751 -22.62 -9.31 39.54
C ASP A 751 -23.90 -9.79 38.83
N GLU A 752 -24.97 -8.98 38.86
CA GLU A 752 -26.23 -9.27 38.15
C GLU A 752 -26.00 -9.24 36.63
N LEU A 753 -25.24 -8.26 36.14
CA LEU A 753 -24.89 -8.12 34.73
C LEU A 753 -23.94 -9.24 34.25
N ALA A 754 -22.99 -9.67 35.08
CA ALA A 754 -22.10 -10.78 34.80
C ALA A 754 -22.85 -12.13 34.80
N THR A 755 -23.81 -12.32 35.71
CA THR A 755 -24.68 -13.49 35.72
C THR A 755 -25.51 -13.56 34.43
N ILE A 756 -26.16 -12.46 34.05
CA ILE A 756 -26.95 -12.38 32.81
C ILE A 756 -26.05 -12.56 31.57
N HIS A 757 -24.83 -12.01 31.58
CA HIS A 757 -23.86 -12.20 30.50
C HIS A 757 -23.54 -13.69 30.29
N ASN A 758 -23.21 -14.42 31.36
CA ASN A 758 -22.86 -15.84 31.28
C ASN A 758 -24.07 -16.69 30.85
N ASP A 759 -25.28 -16.37 31.34
CA ASP A 759 -26.53 -17.02 30.93
C ASP A 759 -26.94 -16.74 29.47
N THR A 760 -26.32 -15.74 28.82
CA THR A 760 -26.64 -15.31 27.44
C THR A 760 -25.41 -15.21 26.53
N GLN A 761 -24.31 -15.86 26.92
CA GLN A 761 -23.15 -16.03 26.06
C GLN A 761 -23.56 -16.81 24.80
N LEU A 762 -23.15 -16.31 23.64
CA LEU A 762 -23.36 -17.00 22.36
C LEU A 762 -22.45 -18.22 22.29
N TYR A 763 -23.05 -19.37 21.96
CA TYR A 763 -22.38 -20.59 21.56
C TYR A 763 -22.91 -21.01 20.20
N VAL A 764 -22.02 -21.40 19.28
CA VAL A 764 -22.38 -21.84 17.93
C VAL A 764 -22.46 -23.37 17.90
N ASP A 765 -23.57 -23.90 17.40
CA ASP A 765 -23.70 -25.34 17.13
C ASP A 765 -22.86 -25.67 15.89
N LEU A 766 -21.62 -26.13 16.12
CA LEU A 766 -20.67 -26.42 15.06
C LEU A 766 -21.08 -27.65 14.23
N ASP A 767 -21.73 -28.65 14.82
CA ASP A 767 -22.27 -29.81 14.07
C ASP A 767 -23.31 -29.33 13.05
N ARG A 768 -24.14 -28.35 13.43
CA ARG A 768 -25.10 -27.69 12.54
C ARG A 768 -24.46 -26.75 11.53
N ALA A 769 -23.38 -26.05 11.89
CA ALA A 769 -22.65 -25.20 10.98
C ALA A 769 -21.94 -26.02 9.90
N ASP A 770 -21.31 -27.14 10.28
CA ASP A 770 -20.67 -28.10 9.37
C ASP A 770 -21.73 -28.74 8.46
N GLY A 771 -22.88 -29.16 9.01
CA GLY A 771 -24.01 -29.66 8.22
C GLY A 771 -24.64 -28.65 7.25
N LEU A 772 -24.32 -27.35 7.32
CA LEU A 772 -24.65 -26.32 6.32
C LEU A 772 -23.47 -26.08 5.35
N SER A 773 -22.24 -26.14 5.85
CA SER A 773 -21.00 -26.03 5.06
C SER A 773 -20.87 -27.15 4.03
N ASP A 774 -21.19 -28.39 4.43
CA ASP A 774 -21.10 -29.62 3.63
C ASP A 774 -22.15 -29.69 2.49
N GLN A 775 -23.14 -28.80 2.49
CA GLN A 775 -24.08 -28.62 1.37
C GLN A 775 -23.48 -27.77 0.23
N GLY A 776 -22.38 -27.07 0.50
CA GLY A 776 -21.69 -26.23 -0.47
C GLY A 776 -20.62 -26.98 -1.27
N GLN A 777 -20.10 -26.30 -2.29
CA GLN A 777 -18.90 -26.74 -3.01
C GLN A 777 -17.66 -26.10 -2.40
N VAL A 778 -16.54 -26.83 -2.39
CA VAL A 778 -15.25 -26.27 -2.03
C VAL A 778 -14.85 -25.19 -3.05
N VAL A 779 -14.51 -24.00 -2.56
CA VAL A 779 -14.01 -22.88 -3.34
C VAL A 779 -12.59 -23.23 -3.82
N ALA A 780 -12.45 -23.43 -5.13
CA ALA A 780 -11.14 -23.62 -5.76
C ALA A 780 -10.19 -22.45 -5.46
N ILE A 781 -8.90 -22.72 -5.50
CA ILE A 781 -7.84 -21.72 -5.49
C ILE A 781 -7.10 -21.87 -6.80
N ASN A 782 -6.91 -20.76 -7.51
CA ASN A 782 -6.26 -20.73 -8.80
C ASN A 782 -5.31 -19.53 -8.85
N VAL A 783 -4.02 -19.83 -9.01
CA VAL A 783 -2.97 -18.82 -9.16
C VAL A 783 -2.78 -18.60 -10.64
N LEU A 784 -3.19 -17.42 -11.12
CA LEU A 784 -3.05 -17.05 -12.51
C LEU A 784 -1.58 -16.70 -12.77
N PRO A 785 -0.86 -17.45 -13.62
CA PRO A 785 0.36 -16.92 -14.20
C PRO A 785 0.01 -15.69 -15.05
N PRO A 786 0.94 -14.74 -15.23
CA PRO A 786 0.79 -13.71 -16.27
C PRO A 786 0.47 -14.33 -17.64
N PRO A 787 -0.24 -13.61 -18.53
CA PRO A 787 -0.40 -14.02 -19.92
C PRO A 787 0.96 -14.37 -20.52
N LYS A 788 1.03 -15.46 -21.30
CA LYS A 788 2.29 -16.19 -21.59
C LYS A 788 3.45 -15.37 -22.19
N ASP A 789 3.14 -14.22 -22.78
CA ASP A 789 4.11 -13.31 -23.42
C ASP A 789 4.53 -12.12 -22.53
N TYR A 790 4.07 -12.06 -21.27
CA TYR A 790 4.32 -10.94 -20.35
C TYR A 790 5.07 -11.34 -19.08
N ASP A 791 6.14 -10.61 -18.80
CA ASP A 791 6.92 -10.71 -17.57
C ASP A 791 6.12 -10.11 -16.38
N PRO A 792 5.97 -10.81 -15.24
CA PRO A 792 5.29 -10.29 -14.04
C PRO A 792 5.95 -9.01 -13.47
N ARG A 793 7.20 -8.72 -13.85
CA ARG A 793 7.90 -7.45 -13.54
C ARG A 793 7.36 -6.26 -14.31
N GLU A 794 6.56 -6.45 -15.35
CA GLU A 794 6.13 -5.39 -16.26
C GLU A 794 4.60 -5.20 -16.31
N LEU A 795 3.83 -6.21 -15.85
CA LEU A 795 2.37 -6.26 -16.04
C LEU A 795 1.64 -5.03 -15.48
N THR A 796 2.02 -4.60 -14.26
CA THR A 796 1.53 -3.38 -13.60
C THR A 796 1.78 -2.12 -14.45
N TRP A 797 2.98 -1.96 -15.01
CA TRP A 797 3.31 -0.84 -15.89
C TRP A 797 2.54 -0.92 -17.23
N LYS A 798 2.41 -2.12 -17.83
CA LYS A 798 1.69 -2.29 -19.10
C LYS A 798 0.21 -1.96 -18.96
N GLY A 799 -0.41 -2.33 -17.85
CA GLY A 799 -1.80 -1.99 -17.56
C GLY A 799 -2.04 -0.52 -17.24
N ALA A 800 -1.08 0.16 -16.60
CA ALA A 800 -1.09 1.62 -16.56
C ALA A 800 -0.98 2.22 -17.98
N GLY A 801 -0.15 1.64 -18.86
CA GLY A 801 -0.10 1.95 -20.29
C GLY A 801 -1.43 1.70 -21.04
N VAL A 802 -2.21 0.69 -20.64
CA VAL A 802 -3.60 0.49 -21.12
C VAL A 802 -4.50 1.62 -20.61
N PHE A 803 -4.54 1.88 -19.30
CA PHE A 803 -5.36 2.92 -18.70
C PHE A 803 -5.10 4.31 -19.31
N GLY A 804 -3.83 4.69 -19.47
CA GLY A 804 -3.41 5.96 -20.07
C GLY A 804 -3.80 6.15 -21.55
N ARG A 805 -4.34 5.11 -22.20
CA ARG A 805 -4.94 5.13 -23.54
C ARG A 805 -6.47 5.07 -23.53
N LEU A 806 -7.13 4.81 -22.39
CA LEU A 806 -8.59 4.78 -22.30
C LEU A 806 -9.20 6.18 -22.36
N LYS A 807 -10.45 6.25 -22.86
CA LYS A 807 -11.21 7.51 -22.93
C LYS A 807 -11.41 8.15 -21.54
N VAL A 808 -11.66 7.34 -20.51
CA VAL A 808 -11.88 7.81 -19.13
C VAL A 808 -10.67 8.55 -18.54
N ALA A 809 -9.44 8.13 -18.87
CA ALA A 809 -8.24 8.82 -18.41
C ALA A 809 -8.16 10.27 -18.88
N SER A 810 -8.86 10.65 -19.97
CA SER A 810 -8.91 12.04 -20.44
C SER A 810 -9.53 13.04 -19.44
N GLU A 811 -10.33 12.55 -18.49
CA GLU A 811 -10.94 13.35 -17.41
C GLU A 811 -10.05 13.44 -16.16
N MET A 812 -9.11 12.50 -16.00
CA MET A 812 -8.24 12.35 -14.82
C MET A 812 -6.90 13.10 -14.92
N TRP A 813 -6.69 13.91 -15.97
CA TRP A 813 -5.46 14.68 -16.13
C TRP A 813 -5.53 16.02 -15.38
N ILE A 814 -4.62 16.17 -14.42
CA ILE A 814 -4.32 17.38 -13.64
C ILE A 814 -3.26 18.19 -14.41
N THR A 815 -3.50 19.48 -14.64
CA THR A 815 -2.51 20.43 -15.19
C THR A 815 -1.75 21.13 -14.06
N ALA A 816 -0.67 21.83 -14.40
CA ALA A 816 -0.04 22.77 -13.46
C ALA A 816 -1.04 23.85 -12.98
N GLU A 817 -1.89 24.39 -13.87
CA GLU A 817 -2.93 25.37 -13.51
C GLU A 817 -3.98 24.81 -12.51
N ASP A 818 -4.40 23.55 -12.66
CA ASP A 818 -5.28 22.89 -11.69
C ASP A 818 -4.60 22.80 -10.30
N TRP A 819 -3.31 22.48 -10.29
CA TRP A 819 -2.52 22.24 -9.08
C TRP A 819 -2.08 23.54 -8.39
N GLU A 820 -1.79 24.62 -9.14
CA GLU A 820 -1.61 25.97 -8.58
C GLU A 820 -2.90 26.49 -7.93
N LEU A 821 -4.07 26.18 -8.52
CA LEU A 821 -5.37 26.67 -8.04
C LEU A 821 -5.94 25.87 -6.85
N LEU A 822 -5.76 24.54 -6.83
CA LEU A 822 -6.38 23.63 -5.86
C LEU A 822 -5.39 22.74 -5.10
N ASN A 823 -4.12 22.66 -5.52
CA ASN A 823 -3.10 21.77 -4.97
C ASN A 823 -3.60 20.31 -4.91
N SER A 824 -3.26 19.53 -3.88
CA SER A 824 -3.70 18.15 -3.69
C SER A 824 -5.22 17.96 -3.61
N ARG A 825 -6.01 19.02 -3.41
CA ARG A 825 -7.47 18.96 -3.53
C ARG A 825 -7.93 18.58 -4.94
N THR A 826 -7.09 18.75 -5.98
CA THR A 826 -7.33 18.22 -7.32
C THR A 826 -7.57 16.70 -7.35
N LEU A 827 -6.87 15.94 -6.49
CA LEU A 827 -6.88 14.47 -6.50
C LEU A 827 -8.26 13.91 -6.16
N TYR A 828 -9.00 14.58 -5.27
CA TYR A 828 -10.40 14.29 -4.93
C TYR A 828 -11.40 14.51 -6.08
N TYR A 829 -10.98 15.16 -7.17
CA TYR A 829 -11.82 15.47 -8.34
C TYR A 829 -11.31 14.85 -9.66
N LYS A 830 -10.04 14.40 -9.70
CA LYS A 830 -9.33 13.92 -10.89
C LYS A 830 -8.53 12.65 -10.63
N SER A 831 -9.12 11.69 -9.93
CA SER A 831 -8.59 10.33 -9.82
C SER A 831 -9.72 9.32 -9.99
N LEU A 832 -9.36 8.07 -10.32
CA LEU A 832 -10.31 6.98 -10.58
C LEU A 832 -11.06 6.53 -9.32
N PHE A 833 -10.44 6.72 -8.16
CA PHE A 833 -10.88 6.25 -6.85
C PHE A 833 -11.17 7.43 -5.92
N ASN A 834 -11.80 7.18 -4.76
CA ASN A 834 -11.99 8.20 -3.74
C ASN A 834 -10.68 8.40 -2.94
N TYR A 835 -10.03 9.55 -3.12
CA TYR A 835 -8.71 9.88 -2.56
C TYR A 835 -8.75 10.13 -1.05
#